data_AF-A0AA43ZGP7-F1
#
_entry.id   AF-A0AA43ZGP7-F1
#
_cell.length_a   1.000
_cell.length_b   1.000
_cell.length_c   1.000
_cell.angle_alpha   90.00
_cell.angle_beta   90.00
_cell.angle_gamma   90.00
#
_symmetry.space_group_name_H-M   'P 1'
#
loop_
_entity.id
_entity.type
_entity.pdbx_description
1 polymer ?
#
loop_
_entity_poly.entity_id
_entity_poly.type
_entity_poly.pdbx_seq_one_letter_code
_entity_poly.pdbx_strand_id
1 'polypeptide(L)'
;MPAAIVGWIAAAGIGGLVTATGALTTLGSILAGGIGLGLTYAANALFGAKPSTIKPQDGKGTLRQSVVPRRKHYGRVRTGGSYVLFRTKKGNLFQVIYIGEGRSDGFEEHYIDGRPVTPDPDGWIRDKQYEGAVRIVNRLGLPVETAYNELISVYPEVWTAAHRGDGCVSTFMHARGVKQEKFSAVYPNRIPAYESVRRDGIVLDPRTGAMGWTSNLYLIFRDWLINNDGAGISAAYIDDADFAAAATLGDEILPTNGGGTVRRYHGQLSYTLETEPVDIIDRLETATDSRLILKANGKIGIQPGKWVEPTVFIADGHLIDYELADSSGPLREANEVTVKYTNPLAAYSEATTDPWRDEDDISQTGRVRAVPIEAYEIQNHHHGRRIAKLKFCRASARWRGTVITDLYGLKARNERFIRIQVLDLGIDFEAFEVETYEEDDDTMTIKMTVASRTADMYQLTSAEEGTPPIVPPTFEDDAFEKPASLLVVGGQRVVSGQGKVAVLTATWAAYPDRDDLKAEAQISPADQDKWTPVSVDDNQLRAEAIGLADGQSYDFRVHWVKAGGTPSDWAIVENIPAIADPDRSATPLQLKAVLAGTVVTVSARAANDNSAYLMFKRGTATQTFAQATDISGNLRVTANQVIEFADTPGVGTWRYWCTSKNPSGLLANTPAGPTANVVVT
;
A
#
# COMPACT_ATOMS: atom_id res chain seq x y z
N MET A 1 37.19 -0.72 -16.02
CA MET A 1 37.17 0.75 -15.80
C MET A 1 37.62 0.97 -14.36
N PRO A 2 38.47 1.96 -14.01
CA PRO A 2 38.38 3.34 -14.52
C PRO A 2 39.74 4.09 -14.67
N ALA A 3 39.93 4.78 -15.80
CA ALA A 3 40.97 5.84 -15.96
C ALA A 3 40.37 7.26 -15.83
N ALA A 4 39.07 7.38 -15.53
CA ALA A 4 38.33 8.64 -15.58
C ALA A 4 38.34 9.45 -14.27
N ILE A 5 38.79 8.87 -13.14
CA ILE A 5 38.77 9.54 -11.82
C ILE A 5 40.02 10.43 -11.59
N VAL A 6 41.07 10.27 -12.41
CA VAL A 6 42.34 11.00 -12.21
C VAL A 6 42.40 12.33 -12.99
N GLY A 7 41.45 12.60 -13.89
CA GLY A 7 41.51 13.74 -14.81
C GLY A 7 40.89 15.05 -14.31
N TRP A 8 40.06 15.04 -13.26
CA TRP A 8 39.21 16.20 -12.92
C TRP A 8 39.69 17.07 -11.74
N ILE A 9 40.71 16.63 -10.99
CA ILE A 9 41.33 17.46 -9.93
C ILE A 9 42.39 18.43 -10.50
N ALA A 10 42.75 18.31 -11.78
CA ALA A 10 43.76 19.15 -12.43
C ALA A 10 43.21 20.44 -13.08
N ALA A 11 41.91 20.72 -13.00
CA ALA A 11 41.29 21.90 -13.64
C ALA A 11 41.19 23.15 -12.74
N ALA A 12 41.56 23.05 -11.46
CA ALA A 12 41.72 24.20 -10.56
C ALA A 12 43.21 24.52 -10.42
N GLY A 13 43.69 25.49 -11.19
CA GLY A 13 45.11 25.81 -11.31
C GLY A 13 45.77 26.21 -9.98
N ILE A 14 46.79 25.44 -9.59
CA ILE A 14 47.90 25.87 -8.73
C ILE A 14 49.18 25.23 -9.29
N GLY A 15 50.25 26.04 -9.41
CA GLY A 15 51.52 25.73 -10.07
C GLY A 15 52.28 24.55 -9.45
N GLY A 16 52.99 23.81 -10.32
CA GLY A 16 53.63 22.55 -9.98
C GLY A 16 54.88 22.66 -9.10
N LEU A 17 55.22 21.53 -8.47
CA LEU A 17 56.56 21.25 -7.98
C LEU A 17 57.03 19.93 -8.62
N VAL A 18 57.79 20.06 -9.72
CA VAL A 18 58.55 18.96 -10.31
C VAL A 18 59.87 18.85 -9.53
N THR A 19 60.13 17.70 -8.91
CA THR A 19 61.52 17.31 -8.61
C THR A 19 61.88 16.07 -9.43
N ALA A 20 62.98 16.19 -10.15
CA ALA A 20 63.43 15.26 -11.17
C ALA A 20 64.19 14.09 -10.55
N THR A 21 63.56 12.92 -10.45
CA THR A 21 64.24 11.62 -10.60
C THR A 21 63.20 10.51 -10.80
N GLY A 22 63.24 9.84 -11.95
CA GLY A 22 62.24 8.86 -12.36
C GLY A 22 62.37 7.51 -11.65
N ALA A 23 61.25 7.01 -11.14
CA ALA A 23 60.91 5.59 -11.10
C ALA A 23 59.40 5.43 -10.84
N LEU A 24 58.68 4.91 -11.83
CA LEU A 24 57.26 4.60 -11.81
C LEU A 24 57.01 3.34 -10.95
N THR A 25 56.33 3.45 -9.80
CA THR A 25 55.76 2.28 -9.10
C THR A 25 54.33 2.56 -8.65
N THR A 26 53.49 1.54 -8.88
CA THR A 26 52.06 1.57 -9.17
C THR A 26 51.13 1.45 -7.96
N LEU A 27 51.55 1.86 -6.75
CA LEU A 27 50.77 1.74 -5.52
C LEU A 27 51.20 2.84 -4.54
N GLY A 28 50.52 4.00 -4.50
CA GLY A 28 50.85 5.02 -3.51
C GLY A 28 50.45 6.48 -3.76
N SER A 29 49.59 6.80 -4.72
CA SER A 29 49.18 8.19 -5.02
C SER A 29 47.67 8.44 -4.81
N ILE A 30 47.21 8.32 -3.57
CA ILE A 30 45.91 8.88 -3.10
C ILE A 30 46.11 10.03 -2.08
N LEU A 31 47.35 10.41 -1.72
CA LEU A 31 47.57 11.37 -0.61
C LEU A 31 48.51 12.55 -0.90
N ALA A 32 48.66 12.98 -2.16
CA ALA A 32 49.36 14.22 -2.47
C ALA A 32 48.79 14.88 -3.73
N GLY A 33 47.86 15.82 -3.53
CA GLY A 33 47.30 16.64 -4.61
C GLY A 33 45.84 17.00 -4.40
N GLY A 34 45.58 18.19 -3.82
CA GLY A 34 44.35 18.95 -4.07
C GLY A 34 43.07 18.46 -3.40
N ILE A 35 42.92 18.68 -2.10
CA ILE A 35 41.61 18.93 -1.48
C ILE A 35 41.71 20.29 -0.77
N GLY A 36 41.78 21.35 -1.57
CA GLY A 36 41.40 22.70 -1.13
C GLY A 36 39.88 22.78 -1.17
N LEU A 37 39.20 22.20 -0.18
CA LEU A 37 37.74 22.36 -0.03
C LEU A 37 37.44 23.60 0.81
N GLY A 38 37.76 24.76 0.25
CA GLY A 38 36.89 25.92 0.39
C GLY A 38 35.71 25.66 -0.56
N LEU A 39 34.65 25.00 -0.07
CA LEU A 39 33.45 24.71 -0.87
C LEU A 39 32.71 26.00 -1.21
N THR A 40 33.12 26.65 -2.30
CA THR A 40 32.36 27.69 -3.01
C THR A 40 31.24 27.01 -3.82
N TYR A 41 30.07 26.80 -3.21
CA TYR A 41 28.85 26.42 -3.95
C TYR A 41 27.58 27.18 -3.51
N ALA A 42 27.73 28.31 -2.82
CA ALA A 42 26.59 29.13 -2.41
C ALA A 42 26.03 30.06 -3.51
N ALA A 43 26.66 30.15 -4.69
CA ALA A 43 26.16 30.95 -5.81
C ALA A 43 25.44 30.11 -6.89
N ASN A 44 25.90 28.88 -7.19
CA ASN A 44 25.28 28.03 -8.21
C ASN A 44 24.04 27.28 -7.71
N ALA A 45 23.87 27.13 -6.39
CA ALA A 45 22.69 26.47 -5.81
C ALA A 45 21.39 27.26 -6.02
N LEU A 46 21.44 28.51 -6.48
CA LEU A 46 20.26 29.33 -6.78
C LEU A 46 19.85 29.30 -8.26
N PHE A 47 20.77 29.01 -9.21
CA PHE A 47 20.51 29.21 -10.65
C PHE A 47 21.06 28.16 -11.63
N GLY A 48 21.72 27.10 -11.16
CA GLY A 48 22.10 25.97 -12.01
C GLY A 48 20.91 25.07 -12.35
N ALA A 49 20.74 24.68 -13.62
CA ALA A 49 19.83 23.61 -13.98
C ALA A 49 20.31 22.32 -13.31
N LYS A 50 19.65 21.93 -12.21
CA LYS A 50 19.98 20.70 -11.48
C LYS A 50 19.74 19.50 -12.41
N PRO A 51 20.67 18.53 -12.47
CA PRO A 51 20.43 17.28 -13.17
C PRO A 51 19.23 16.52 -12.58
N SER A 52 18.62 15.65 -13.39
CA SER A 52 17.33 15.02 -13.13
C SER A 52 17.30 14.22 -11.82
N THR A 53 16.62 14.77 -10.82
CA THR A 53 16.18 14.02 -9.65
C THR A 53 15.18 12.95 -10.10
N ILE A 54 15.25 11.74 -9.53
CA ILE A 54 14.17 10.76 -9.74
C ILE A 54 12.94 11.35 -9.07
N LYS A 55 11.98 11.82 -9.88
CA LYS A 55 10.71 12.28 -9.33
C LYS A 55 10.00 11.08 -8.71
N PRO A 56 9.24 11.27 -7.62
CA PRO A 56 8.50 10.16 -7.01
C PRO A 56 7.60 9.39 -7.99
N GLN A 57 7.16 10.05 -9.07
CA GLN A 57 6.37 9.46 -10.15
C GLN A 57 7.18 8.50 -11.04
N ASP A 58 8.45 8.82 -11.32
CA ASP A 58 9.34 8.01 -12.18
C ASP A 58 9.78 6.70 -11.52
N GLY A 59 9.72 6.65 -10.18
CA GLY A 59 10.00 5.46 -9.38
C GLY A 59 8.85 4.44 -9.32
N LYS A 60 7.62 4.81 -9.71
CA LYS A 60 6.43 3.95 -9.55
C LYS A 60 6.15 3.06 -10.75
N GLY A 61 6.52 3.47 -11.96
CA GLY A 61 6.31 2.69 -13.17
C GLY A 61 7.20 1.45 -13.26
N THR A 62 6.62 0.30 -13.67
CA THR A 62 7.42 -0.86 -14.04
C THR A 62 7.87 -0.75 -15.50
N LEU A 63 9.18 -0.58 -15.74
CA LEU A 63 9.72 -0.33 -17.07
C LEU A 63 10.19 -1.63 -17.75
N ARG A 64 9.92 -1.73 -19.06
CA ARG A 64 10.47 -2.76 -19.95
C ARG A 64 11.50 -2.08 -20.86
N GLN A 65 12.77 -2.12 -20.47
CA GLN A 65 13.89 -1.56 -21.22
C GLN A 65 15.03 -2.57 -21.31
N SER A 66 15.82 -2.52 -22.39
CA SER A 66 16.90 -3.50 -22.65
C SER A 66 18.04 -3.42 -21.64
N VAL A 67 18.26 -2.24 -21.03
CA VAL A 67 19.21 -2.00 -19.93
C VAL A 67 18.59 -0.90 -19.07
N VAL A 68 18.43 -1.16 -17.77
CA VAL A 68 17.94 -0.16 -16.81
C VAL A 68 19.10 0.19 -15.89
N PRO A 69 19.32 1.48 -15.57
CA PRO A 69 20.31 1.87 -14.59
C PRO A 69 20.01 1.21 -13.24
N ARG A 70 21.05 0.67 -12.59
CA ARG A 70 20.93 0.17 -11.21
C ARG A 70 20.45 1.33 -10.32
N ARG A 71 19.59 1.04 -9.36
CA ARG A 71 19.00 2.03 -8.45
C ARG A 71 19.27 1.63 -7.02
N LYS A 72 19.50 2.59 -6.13
CA LYS A 72 19.60 2.34 -4.70
C LYS A 72 18.65 3.25 -3.93
N HIS A 73 18.09 2.70 -2.87
CA HIS A 73 17.11 3.34 -2.02
C HIS A 73 17.54 3.27 -0.55
N TYR A 74 17.22 4.31 0.20
CA TYR A 74 17.37 4.41 1.65
C TYR A 74 16.11 5.02 2.27
N GLY A 75 15.80 4.65 3.51
CA GLY A 75 14.63 5.12 4.23
C GLY A 75 13.38 4.31 3.88
N ARG A 76 12.19 4.90 4.03
CA ARG A 76 10.93 4.26 3.65
C ARG A 76 10.50 4.77 2.28
N VAL A 77 10.43 3.90 1.27
CA VAL A 77 10.19 4.30 -0.12
C VAL A 77 9.05 3.49 -0.75
N ARG A 78 8.25 4.12 -1.63
CA ARG A 78 7.32 3.41 -2.52
C ARG A 78 7.85 3.42 -3.93
N THR A 79 8.22 2.26 -4.45
CA THR A 79 8.75 2.14 -5.81
C THR A 79 8.31 0.84 -6.48
N GLY A 80 8.16 0.90 -7.80
CA GLY A 80 8.16 -0.24 -8.69
C GLY A 80 9.58 -0.58 -9.12
N GLY A 81 9.71 -1.47 -10.09
CA GLY A 81 11.01 -1.93 -10.55
C GLY A 81 11.10 -2.11 -12.06
N SER A 82 12.05 -2.91 -12.50
CA SER A 82 12.27 -3.22 -13.91
C SER A 82 12.29 -4.72 -14.13
N TYR A 83 11.78 -5.17 -15.27
CA TYR A 83 11.70 -6.59 -15.55
C TYR A 83 13.07 -7.19 -15.86
N VAL A 84 13.52 -8.14 -15.02
CA VAL A 84 14.67 -9.01 -15.29
C VAL A 84 14.22 -10.24 -16.08
N LEU A 85 13.05 -10.77 -15.74
CA LEU A 85 12.43 -11.88 -16.44
C LEU A 85 10.99 -11.54 -16.75
N PHE A 86 10.56 -11.85 -17.97
CA PHE A 86 9.19 -11.72 -18.42
C PHE A 86 8.91 -12.84 -19.41
N ARG A 87 8.24 -13.92 -18.97
CA ARG A 87 7.99 -15.11 -19.79
C ARG A 87 6.61 -15.70 -19.52
N THR A 88 6.01 -16.29 -20.55
CA THR A 88 4.75 -17.02 -20.45
C THR A 88 4.96 -18.50 -20.69
N LYS A 89 4.27 -19.34 -19.92
CA LYS A 89 4.26 -20.81 -20.11
C LYS A 89 2.90 -21.36 -19.72
N LYS A 90 2.31 -22.16 -20.61
CA LYS A 90 0.99 -22.79 -20.41
C LYS A 90 -0.13 -21.81 -19.99
N GLY A 91 -0.13 -20.59 -20.54
CA GLY A 91 -1.14 -19.57 -20.25
C GLY A 91 -0.90 -18.74 -18.97
N ASN A 92 0.15 -19.05 -18.20
CA ASN A 92 0.56 -18.24 -17.03
C ASN A 92 1.69 -17.29 -17.42
N LEU A 93 1.73 -16.13 -16.74
CA LEU A 93 2.78 -15.12 -16.85
C LEU A 93 3.66 -15.15 -15.61
N PHE A 94 4.97 -15.20 -15.83
CA PHE A 94 6.01 -15.21 -14.82
C PHE A 94 6.91 -14.01 -15.01
N GLN A 95 7.14 -13.27 -13.93
CA GLN A 95 7.91 -12.03 -13.94
C GLN A 95 8.87 -12.00 -12.77
N VAL A 96 10.07 -11.49 -13.01
CA VAL A 96 11.00 -11.07 -11.94
C VAL A 96 11.26 -9.59 -12.12
N ILE A 97 11.01 -8.83 -11.06
CA ILE A 97 11.09 -7.39 -11.02
C ILE A 97 12.28 -7.05 -10.14
N TYR A 98 13.32 -6.46 -10.73
CA TYR A 98 14.43 -5.85 -10.02
C TYR A 98 13.99 -4.50 -9.50
N ILE A 99 14.17 -4.30 -8.20
CA ILE A 99 13.65 -3.14 -7.50
C ILE A 99 14.78 -2.17 -7.16
N GLY A 100 15.90 -2.68 -6.64
CA GLY A 100 17.05 -1.86 -6.30
C GLY A 100 18.21 -2.67 -5.70
N GLU A 101 19.31 -1.97 -5.46
CA GLU A 101 20.54 -2.46 -4.84
C GLU A 101 20.54 -2.29 -3.33
N GLY A 102 21.21 -3.21 -2.65
CA GLY A 102 21.41 -3.19 -1.20
C GLY A 102 20.30 -3.91 -0.45
N ARG A 103 20.61 -4.29 0.79
CA ARG A 103 19.69 -5.04 1.62
C ARG A 103 18.54 -4.15 2.11
N SER A 104 17.32 -4.64 1.92
CA SER A 104 16.10 -4.13 2.53
C SER A 104 15.87 -4.80 3.89
N ASP A 105 15.35 -4.05 4.84
CA ASP A 105 14.90 -4.59 6.14
C ASP A 105 13.57 -5.32 6.01
N GLY A 106 12.70 -4.87 5.10
CA GLY A 106 11.43 -5.55 4.84
C GLY A 106 10.49 -4.80 3.90
N PHE A 107 9.54 -5.56 3.36
CA PHE A 107 8.40 -5.06 2.60
C PHE A 107 7.25 -4.81 3.58
N GLU A 108 6.63 -3.63 3.52
CA GLU A 108 5.54 -3.24 4.42
C GLU A 108 4.19 -3.33 3.71
N GLU A 109 4.10 -2.84 2.47
CA GLU A 109 2.87 -2.81 1.70
C GLU A 109 3.15 -3.25 0.26
N HIS A 110 2.17 -3.93 -0.34
CA HIS A 110 2.23 -4.43 -1.71
C HIS A 110 1.11 -3.78 -2.52
N TYR A 111 1.41 -3.40 -3.75
CA TYR A 111 0.44 -2.81 -4.66
C TYR A 111 0.50 -3.50 -6.01
N ILE A 112 -0.67 -3.79 -6.58
CA ILE A 112 -0.81 -4.24 -7.96
C ILE A 112 -1.73 -3.27 -8.69
N ASP A 113 -1.26 -2.71 -9.80
CA ASP A 113 -1.99 -1.71 -10.59
C ASP A 113 -2.44 -0.51 -9.73
N GLY A 114 -1.61 -0.11 -8.78
CA GLY A 114 -1.88 0.98 -7.82
C GLY A 114 -2.79 0.61 -6.65
N ARG A 115 -3.40 -0.58 -6.64
CA ARG A 115 -4.30 -1.05 -5.57
C ARG A 115 -3.53 -1.83 -4.50
N PRO A 116 -3.76 -1.56 -3.20
CA PRO A 116 -3.12 -2.32 -2.12
C PRO A 116 -3.58 -3.79 -2.16
N VAL A 117 -2.67 -4.72 -1.92
CA VAL A 117 -2.96 -6.16 -1.87
C VAL A 117 -2.26 -6.82 -0.69
N THR A 118 -2.87 -7.88 -0.15
CA THR A 118 -2.28 -8.62 0.97
C THR A 118 -1.91 -10.04 0.54
N PRO A 119 -0.60 -10.39 0.46
CA PRO A 119 -0.18 -11.76 0.20
C PRO A 119 -0.38 -12.66 1.41
N ASP A 120 -0.86 -13.88 1.16
CA ASP A 120 -0.88 -14.96 2.17
C ASP A 120 0.56 -15.46 2.46
N PRO A 121 0.78 -16.35 3.46
CA PRO A 121 2.13 -16.85 3.79
C PRO A 121 2.85 -17.54 2.63
N ASP A 122 2.12 -18.08 1.66
CA ASP A 122 2.68 -18.67 0.44
C ASP A 122 2.89 -17.64 -0.68
N GLY A 123 2.43 -16.40 -0.49
CA GLY A 123 2.55 -15.28 -1.43
C GLY A 123 1.34 -15.08 -2.34
N TRP A 124 0.26 -15.85 -2.21
CA TRP A 124 -0.93 -15.70 -3.07
C TRP A 124 -1.82 -14.56 -2.59
N ILE A 125 -2.32 -13.77 -3.55
CA ILE A 125 -3.28 -12.70 -3.28
C ILE A 125 -4.69 -13.29 -3.30
N ARG A 126 -5.33 -13.36 -2.13
CA ARG A 126 -6.66 -13.96 -1.94
C ARG A 126 -7.80 -12.95 -2.03
N ASP A 127 -7.47 -11.68 -2.19
CA ASP A 127 -8.43 -10.59 -2.33
C ASP A 127 -9.43 -10.88 -3.46
N LYS A 128 -10.69 -10.44 -3.27
CA LYS A 128 -11.83 -10.75 -4.14
C LYS A 128 -11.55 -10.50 -5.63
N GLN A 129 -10.76 -9.48 -5.95
CA GLN A 129 -10.37 -9.14 -7.31
C GLN A 129 -9.46 -10.20 -7.96
N TYR A 130 -8.49 -10.73 -7.22
CA TYR A 130 -7.49 -11.64 -7.78
C TYR A 130 -7.84 -13.11 -7.59
N GLU A 131 -8.68 -13.47 -6.62
CA GLU A 131 -9.15 -14.86 -6.35
C GLU A 131 -8.00 -15.91 -6.30
N GLY A 132 -6.80 -15.55 -5.85
CA GLY A 132 -5.63 -16.43 -5.88
C GLY A 132 -5.01 -16.64 -7.27
N ALA A 133 -5.25 -15.73 -8.22
CA ALA A 133 -4.65 -15.75 -9.55
C ALA A 133 -3.24 -15.17 -9.56
N VAL A 134 -2.93 -14.23 -8.66
CA VAL A 134 -1.59 -13.61 -8.55
C VAL A 134 -0.86 -14.11 -7.31
N ARG A 135 0.43 -14.40 -7.48
CA ARG A 135 1.37 -14.70 -6.40
C ARG A 135 2.54 -13.73 -6.44
N ILE A 136 2.94 -13.24 -5.28
CA ILE A 136 4.10 -12.37 -5.07
C ILE A 136 5.06 -13.06 -4.09
N VAL A 137 6.33 -13.16 -4.46
CA VAL A 137 7.40 -13.66 -3.58
C VAL A 137 8.57 -12.68 -3.62
N ASN A 138 9.00 -12.21 -2.46
CA ASN A 138 10.00 -11.14 -2.37
C ASN A 138 11.39 -11.69 -1.97
N ARG A 139 12.42 -10.94 -2.31
CA ARG A 139 13.82 -11.11 -1.89
C ARG A 139 14.34 -9.80 -1.34
N LEU A 140 15.03 -9.87 -0.21
CA LEU A 140 15.47 -8.70 0.55
C LEU A 140 16.80 -8.13 0.06
N GLY A 141 17.48 -8.78 -0.89
CA GLY A 141 18.81 -8.38 -1.34
C GLY A 141 19.90 -8.82 -0.36
N LEU A 142 19.83 -10.07 0.11
CA LEU A 142 20.88 -10.65 0.94
C LEU A 142 22.23 -10.73 0.18
N PRO A 143 23.39 -10.64 0.87
CA PRO A 143 24.70 -10.79 0.22
C PRO A 143 24.86 -12.10 -0.56
N VAL A 144 24.22 -13.17 -0.07
CA VAL A 144 23.98 -14.39 -0.82
C VAL A 144 22.48 -14.63 -0.78
N GLU A 145 21.80 -14.32 -1.88
CA GLU A 145 20.35 -14.38 -1.95
C GLU A 145 19.88 -15.78 -2.36
N THR A 146 18.58 -16.05 -2.28
CA THR A 146 18.02 -17.32 -2.75
C THR A 146 17.30 -17.16 -4.08
N ALA A 147 17.60 -18.03 -5.04
CA ALA A 147 16.86 -18.06 -6.30
C ALA A 147 15.38 -18.42 -6.06
N TYR A 148 14.51 -18.04 -6.99
CA TYR A 148 13.09 -18.38 -6.94
C TYR A 148 12.87 -19.84 -7.36
N ASN A 149 12.59 -20.71 -6.39
CA ASN A 149 12.42 -22.16 -6.62
C ASN A 149 11.35 -22.49 -7.67
N GLU A 150 10.26 -21.73 -7.70
CA GLU A 150 9.20 -21.92 -8.70
C GLU A 150 9.72 -21.66 -10.12
N LEU A 151 10.55 -20.64 -10.32
CA LEU A 151 11.16 -20.37 -11.63
C LEU A 151 12.16 -21.45 -12.04
N ILE A 152 12.92 -22.01 -11.10
CA ILE A 152 13.83 -23.13 -11.38
C ILE A 152 13.04 -24.35 -11.89
N SER A 153 11.89 -24.63 -11.27
CA SER A 153 11.02 -25.73 -11.68
C SER A 153 10.36 -25.48 -13.04
N VAL A 154 9.90 -24.24 -13.28
CA VAL A 154 9.15 -23.89 -14.49
C VAL A 154 10.05 -23.64 -15.70
N TYR A 155 11.25 -23.08 -15.51
CA TYR A 155 12.22 -22.74 -16.58
C TYR A 155 13.65 -23.16 -16.21
N PRO A 156 13.94 -24.45 -15.99
CA PRO A 156 15.29 -24.90 -15.61
C PRO A 156 16.37 -24.54 -16.65
N GLU A 157 15.98 -24.36 -17.91
CA GLU A 157 16.86 -23.95 -19.01
C GLU A 157 17.22 -22.45 -19.03
N VAL A 158 16.43 -21.61 -18.35
CA VAL A 158 16.65 -20.14 -18.28
C VAL A 158 17.04 -19.69 -16.88
N TRP A 159 16.45 -20.29 -15.85
CA TRP A 159 16.62 -19.90 -14.45
C TRP A 159 17.11 -21.09 -13.64
N THR A 160 18.37 -21.02 -13.22
CA THR A 160 19.02 -22.01 -12.36
C THR A 160 19.18 -21.49 -10.93
N ALA A 161 19.62 -22.35 -10.00
CA ALA A 161 19.95 -21.94 -8.63
C ALA A 161 21.06 -20.88 -8.53
N ALA A 162 21.82 -20.63 -9.61
CA ALA A 162 22.82 -19.57 -9.67
C ALA A 162 22.19 -18.17 -9.91
N HIS A 163 20.94 -18.10 -10.38
CA HIS A 163 20.23 -16.84 -10.64
C HIS A 163 19.59 -16.31 -9.35
N ARG A 164 20.44 -15.91 -8.41
CA ARG A 164 20.03 -15.50 -7.05
C ARG A 164 19.72 -14.01 -6.93
N GLY A 165 20.44 -13.18 -7.70
CA GLY A 165 20.37 -11.73 -7.54
C GLY A 165 20.99 -11.27 -6.21
N ASP A 166 22.20 -11.74 -5.93
CA ASP A 166 22.94 -11.40 -4.70
C ASP A 166 23.06 -9.88 -4.54
N GLY A 167 22.67 -9.36 -3.37
CA GLY A 167 22.67 -7.92 -3.07
C GLY A 167 21.55 -7.11 -3.72
N CYS A 168 20.66 -7.73 -4.51
CA CYS A 168 19.57 -7.05 -5.20
C CYS A 168 18.21 -7.36 -4.56
N VAL A 169 17.47 -6.30 -4.22
CA VAL A 169 16.04 -6.42 -3.89
C VAL A 169 15.29 -6.78 -5.16
N SER A 170 14.50 -7.84 -5.09
CA SER A 170 13.67 -8.26 -6.22
C SER A 170 12.36 -8.88 -5.76
N THR A 171 11.39 -8.87 -6.66
CA THR A 171 10.11 -9.53 -6.46
C THR A 171 9.79 -10.42 -7.66
N PHE A 172 9.45 -11.66 -7.37
CA PHE A 172 8.85 -12.57 -8.33
C PHE A 172 7.33 -12.44 -8.29
N MET A 173 6.73 -12.31 -9.47
CA MET A 173 5.29 -12.32 -9.64
C MET A 173 4.86 -13.42 -10.61
N HIS A 174 3.90 -14.24 -10.19
CA HIS A 174 3.24 -15.25 -11.02
C HIS A 174 1.77 -14.90 -11.15
N ALA A 175 1.35 -14.56 -12.36
CA ALA A 175 -0.04 -14.33 -12.73
C ALA A 175 -0.58 -15.53 -13.52
N ARG A 176 -1.58 -16.22 -12.96
CA ARG A 176 -2.23 -17.37 -13.60
C ARG A 176 -3.17 -16.94 -14.71
N GLY A 177 -3.29 -17.78 -15.74
CA GLY A 177 -4.36 -17.67 -16.72
C GLY A 177 -5.71 -17.86 -16.04
N VAL A 178 -6.63 -16.92 -16.28
CA VAL A 178 -8.02 -16.99 -15.80
C VAL A 178 -8.96 -17.22 -16.98
N LYS A 179 -10.19 -17.63 -16.68
CA LYS A 179 -11.22 -17.78 -17.72
C LYS A 179 -11.44 -16.45 -18.45
N GLN A 180 -11.77 -16.50 -19.75
CA GLN A 180 -11.86 -15.32 -20.60
C GLN A 180 -12.87 -14.29 -20.06
N GLU A 181 -13.96 -14.75 -19.44
CA GLU A 181 -14.98 -13.89 -18.86
C GLU A 181 -14.47 -13.12 -17.62
N LYS A 182 -13.51 -13.69 -16.89
CA LYS A 182 -12.89 -13.07 -15.70
C LYS A 182 -11.62 -12.27 -16.02
N PHE A 183 -11.08 -12.38 -17.24
CA PHE A 183 -9.77 -11.81 -17.57
C PHE A 183 -9.71 -10.29 -17.34
N SER A 184 -10.70 -9.55 -17.83
CA SER A 184 -10.73 -8.08 -17.66
C SER A 184 -10.97 -7.64 -16.20
N ALA A 185 -11.59 -8.49 -15.37
CA ALA A 185 -11.83 -8.22 -13.96
C ALA A 185 -10.55 -8.42 -13.12
N VAL A 186 -9.87 -9.55 -13.35
CA VAL A 186 -8.66 -9.91 -12.62
C VAL A 186 -7.46 -9.10 -13.10
N TYR A 187 -7.36 -8.83 -14.41
CA TYR A 187 -6.26 -8.10 -15.04
C TYR A 187 -6.75 -6.93 -15.89
N PRO A 188 -7.25 -5.83 -15.29
CA PRO A 188 -7.74 -4.66 -16.03
C PRO A 188 -6.68 -4.08 -16.99
N ASN A 189 -5.43 -4.02 -16.53
CA ASN A 189 -4.29 -3.52 -17.30
C ASN A 189 -3.63 -4.59 -18.20
N ARG A 190 -4.21 -5.79 -18.28
CA ARG A 190 -3.68 -7.01 -18.94
C ARG A 190 -2.40 -7.57 -18.34
N ILE A 191 -1.43 -6.71 -18.03
CA ILE A 191 -0.18 -7.04 -17.34
C ILE A 191 -0.22 -6.34 -15.98
N PRO A 192 -0.29 -7.08 -14.87
CA PRO A 192 -0.26 -6.46 -13.54
C PRO A 192 1.06 -5.74 -13.32
N ALA A 193 1.01 -4.47 -12.92
CA ALA A 193 2.17 -3.69 -12.52
C ALA A 193 2.36 -3.76 -11.00
N TYR A 194 3.57 -4.10 -10.54
CA TYR A 194 3.86 -4.27 -9.12
C TYR A 194 4.61 -3.07 -8.54
N GLU A 195 4.14 -2.57 -7.42
CA GLU A 195 4.81 -1.57 -6.59
C GLU A 195 4.84 -2.05 -5.13
N SER A 196 5.76 -1.51 -4.33
CA SER A 196 5.85 -1.83 -2.91
C SER A 196 6.34 -0.67 -2.08
N VAL A 197 5.87 -0.59 -0.84
CA VAL A 197 6.45 0.24 0.21
C VAL A 197 7.44 -0.61 0.99
N ARG A 198 8.67 -0.12 1.12
CA ARG A 198 9.78 -0.87 1.71
C ARG A 198 10.63 -0.01 2.62
N ARG A 199 11.32 -0.68 3.54
CA ARG A 199 12.35 -0.11 4.41
C ARG A 199 13.73 -0.47 3.87
N ASP A 200 14.27 0.38 3.00
CA ASP A 200 15.52 0.13 2.31
C ASP A 200 16.69 0.83 3.02
N GLY A 201 17.88 0.23 2.93
CA GLY A 201 19.11 0.79 3.52
C GLY A 201 19.31 0.39 4.98
N ILE A 202 19.97 -0.75 5.19
CA ILE A 202 20.51 -1.13 6.50
C ILE A 202 21.88 -0.47 6.64
N VAL A 203 21.99 0.46 7.59
CA VAL A 203 23.19 1.29 7.78
C VAL A 203 23.77 1.10 9.18
N LEU A 204 25.06 1.41 9.34
CA LEU A 204 25.73 1.42 10.63
C LEU A 204 25.40 2.71 11.38
N ASP A 205 24.90 2.61 12.60
CA ASP A 205 24.80 3.75 13.51
C ASP A 205 26.10 3.86 14.35
N PRO A 206 26.96 4.87 14.14
CA PRO A 206 28.21 5.02 14.86
C PRO A 206 28.03 5.28 16.37
N ARG A 207 26.82 5.66 16.83
CA ARG A 207 26.54 5.85 18.27
C ARG A 207 26.47 4.52 19.02
N THR A 208 25.99 3.47 18.34
CA THR A 208 25.71 2.17 18.95
C THR A 208 26.57 1.04 18.39
N GLY A 209 27.17 1.24 17.21
CA GLY A 209 27.86 0.20 16.46
C GLY A 209 26.93 -0.84 15.82
N ALA A 210 25.61 -0.63 15.89
CA ALA A 210 24.62 -1.56 15.35
C ALA A 210 24.29 -1.23 13.89
N MET A 211 24.05 -2.29 13.10
CA MET A 211 23.50 -2.20 11.75
C MET A 211 21.99 -2.30 11.83
N GLY A 212 21.26 -1.37 11.22
CA GLY A 212 19.80 -1.38 11.22
C GLY A 212 19.21 -0.44 10.18
N TRP A 213 17.93 -0.62 9.89
CA TRP A 213 17.21 0.35 9.08
C TRP A 213 17.00 1.66 9.84
N THR A 214 17.11 2.78 9.13
CA THR A 214 16.85 4.11 9.67
C THR A 214 16.32 5.05 8.59
N SER A 215 15.51 6.02 9.01
CA SER A 215 15.12 7.18 8.20
C SER A 215 15.96 8.41 8.51
N ASN A 216 16.95 8.33 9.41
CA ASN A 216 17.81 9.46 9.78
C ASN A 216 18.76 9.81 8.62
N LEU A 217 18.62 11.02 8.06
CA LEU A 217 19.35 11.43 6.87
C LEU A 217 20.87 11.51 7.09
N TYR A 218 21.36 11.79 8.31
CA TYR A 218 22.80 11.82 8.58
C TYR A 218 23.44 10.43 8.56
N LEU A 219 22.72 9.42 9.04
CA LEU A 219 23.17 8.03 8.97
C LEU A 219 23.15 7.51 7.53
N ILE A 220 22.11 7.89 6.76
CA ILE A 220 22.03 7.62 5.32
C ILE A 220 23.18 8.29 4.58
N PHE A 221 23.49 9.55 4.90
CA PHE A 221 24.59 10.30 4.29
C PHE A 221 25.94 9.63 4.59
N ARG A 222 26.18 9.24 5.84
CA ARG A 222 27.38 8.49 6.24
C ARG A 222 27.53 7.19 5.46
N ASP A 223 26.47 6.38 5.39
CA ASP A 223 26.53 5.12 4.65
C ASP A 223 26.81 5.37 3.17
N TRP A 224 26.11 6.32 2.55
CA TRP A 224 26.31 6.66 1.15
C TRP A 224 27.74 7.11 0.84
N LEU A 225 28.39 7.88 1.73
CA LEU A 225 29.80 8.27 1.57
C LEU A 225 30.73 7.05 1.54
N ILE A 226 30.45 6.04 2.37
CA ILE A 226 31.31 4.86 2.53
C ILE A 226 30.99 3.76 1.52
N ASN A 227 29.73 3.65 1.12
CA ASN A 227 29.23 2.53 0.33
C ASN A 227 29.88 2.50 -1.06
N ASN A 228 30.23 1.31 -1.56
CA ASN A 228 30.81 1.15 -2.89
C ASN A 228 29.83 1.50 -4.02
N ASP A 229 28.52 1.35 -3.79
CA ASP A 229 27.47 1.84 -4.71
C ASP A 229 27.10 3.32 -4.42
N GLY A 230 27.89 4.03 -3.61
CA GLY A 230 27.80 5.45 -3.31
C GLY A 230 29.11 6.16 -3.67
N ALA A 231 29.70 6.93 -2.74
CA ALA A 231 30.97 7.62 -3.00
C ALA A 231 32.22 6.72 -2.81
N GLY A 232 32.10 5.55 -2.18
CA GLY A 232 33.17 4.57 -2.03
C GLY A 232 34.37 5.05 -1.19
N ILE A 233 34.18 6.01 -0.31
CA ILE A 233 35.23 6.56 0.56
C ILE A 233 35.53 5.54 1.67
N SER A 234 36.81 5.29 1.95
CA SER A 234 37.17 4.41 3.06
C SER A 234 36.65 4.98 4.38
N ALA A 235 36.00 4.13 5.18
CA ALA A 235 35.46 4.50 6.49
C ALA A 235 36.52 5.11 7.43
N ALA A 236 37.81 4.82 7.23
CA ALA A 236 38.91 5.40 8.00
C ALA A 236 39.01 6.94 7.87
N TYR A 237 38.57 7.49 6.74
CA TYR A 237 38.54 8.93 6.48
C TYR A 237 37.27 9.61 6.98
N ILE A 238 36.30 8.88 7.55
CA ILE A 238 35.06 9.47 8.07
C ILE A 238 35.20 9.73 9.58
N ASP A 239 34.74 10.90 10.02
CA ASP A 239 34.66 11.23 11.44
C ASP A 239 33.34 10.75 12.05
N ASP A 240 33.37 9.53 12.60
CA ASP A 240 32.19 8.91 13.19
C ASP A 240 31.62 9.68 14.39
N ALA A 241 32.41 10.50 15.08
CA ALA A 241 31.94 11.30 16.21
C ALA A 241 31.04 12.45 15.74
N ASP A 242 31.42 13.14 14.67
CA ASP A 242 30.60 14.20 14.08
C ASP A 242 29.30 13.63 13.51
N PHE A 243 29.35 12.50 12.80
CA PHE A 243 28.15 11.83 12.29
C PHE A 243 27.26 11.29 13.41
N ALA A 244 27.82 10.82 14.53
CA ALA A 244 27.06 10.43 15.72
C ALA A 244 26.35 11.62 16.37
N ALA A 245 27.02 12.78 16.49
CA ALA A 245 26.42 14.00 17.00
C ALA A 245 25.30 14.52 16.07
N ALA A 246 25.55 14.51 14.75
CA ALA A 246 24.57 14.88 13.74
C ALA A 246 23.35 13.95 13.74
N ALA A 247 23.55 12.63 13.86
CA ALA A 247 22.46 11.67 13.97
C ALA A 247 21.59 11.93 15.20
N THR A 248 22.19 12.24 16.35
CA THR A 248 21.47 12.62 17.58
C THR A 248 20.62 13.88 17.36
N LEU A 249 21.15 14.86 16.65
CA LEU A 249 20.38 16.03 16.25
C LEU A 249 19.22 15.67 15.30
N GLY A 250 19.47 14.82 14.31
CA GLY A 250 18.46 14.39 13.35
C GLY A 250 17.26 13.69 14.01
N ASP A 251 17.48 13.02 15.15
CA ASP A 251 16.46 12.34 15.93
C ASP A 251 15.70 13.25 16.90
N GLU A 252 16.09 14.53 17.04
CA GLU A 252 15.41 15.50 17.89
C GLU A 252 13.93 15.62 17.50
N ILE A 253 13.04 15.51 18.49
CA ILE A 253 11.60 15.56 18.31
C ILE A 253 11.13 17.01 18.36
N LEU A 254 10.43 17.43 17.31
CA LEU A 254 9.85 18.75 17.15
C LEU A 254 8.33 18.66 17.16
N PRO A 255 7.63 19.57 17.86
CA PRO A 255 6.18 19.63 17.81
C PRO A 255 5.70 20.15 16.45
N THR A 256 4.57 19.64 15.96
CA THR A 256 3.89 20.17 14.78
C THR A 256 2.58 20.87 15.15
N ASN A 257 2.15 21.76 14.28
CA ASN A 257 0.82 22.35 14.30
C ASN A 257 -0.22 21.22 14.20
N GLY A 258 -1.26 21.27 15.04
CA GLY A 258 -2.24 20.19 15.17
C GLY A 258 -1.91 19.08 16.19
N GLY A 259 -0.86 19.24 17.01
CA GLY A 259 -0.61 18.38 18.18
C GLY A 259 0.19 17.10 17.92
N GLY A 260 0.82 16.99 16.75
CA GLY A 260 1.73 15.91 16.38
C GLY A 260 3.19 16.21 16.73
N THR A 261 4.07 15.27 16.40
CA THR A 261 5.51 15.45 16.50
C THR A 261 6.23 14.87 15.29
N VAL A 262 7.34 15.49 14.89
CA VAL A 262 8.20 15.04 13.79
C VAL A 262 9.66 15.04 14.23
N ARG A 263 10.47 14.16 13.64
CA ARG A 263 11.91 14.18 13.87
C ARG A 263 12.61 15.21 12.97
N ARG A 264 13.70 15.80 13.46
CA ARG A 264 14.33 16.96 12.83
C ARG A 264 14.88 16.69 11.44
N TYR A 265 15.55 15.57 11.17
CA TYR A 265 16.15 15.30 9.85
C TYR A 265 15.92 13.86 9.41
N HIS A 266 14.66 13.52 9.15
CA HIS A 266 14.23 12.19 8.72
C HIS A 266 13.65 12.24 7.30
N GLY A 267 13.92 11.20 6.52
CA GLY A 267 13.48 11.13 5.14
C GLY A 267 13.93 9.87 4.41
N GLN A 268 14.11 10.00 3.10
CA GLN A 268 14.57 8.96 2.19
C GLN A 268 15.72 9.44 1.31
N LEU A 269 16.37 8.52 0.61
CA LEU A 269 17.24 8.85 -0.52
C LEU A 269 17.04 7.80 -1.62
N SER A 270 16.77 8.25 -2.84
CA SER A 270 16.68 7.37 -4.02
C SER A 270 17.52 7.96 -5.14
N TYR A 271 18.37 7.14 -5.75
CA TYR A 271 19.25 7.56 -6.84
C TYR A 271 19.58 6.40 -7.77
N THR A 272 19.98 6.73 -9.00
CA THR A 272 20.59 5.77 -9.92
C THR A 272 22.10 5.73 -9.66
N LEU A 273 22.74 4.59 -9.86
CA LEU A 273 24.20 4.47 -9.73
C LEU A 273 24.98 5.25 -10.81
N GLU A 274 24.28 5.93 -11.72
CA GLU A 274 24.83 6.84 -12.73
C GLU A 274 24.82 8.30 -12.26
N THR A 275 24.13 8.61 -11.16
CA THR A 275 24.08 9.98 -10.62
C THR A 275 25.45 10.39 -10.09
N GLU A 276 25.89 11.62 -10.39
CA GLU A 276 27.18 12.09 -9.93
C GLU A 276 27.20 12.25 -8.40
N PRO A 277 28.30 11.91 -7.72
CA PRO A 277 28.39 12.02 -6.26
C PRO A 277 28.11 13.43 -5.72
N VAL A 278 28.54 14.47 -6.43
CA VAL A 278 28.32 15.87 -6.03
C VAL A 278 26.83 16.20 -5.94
N ASP A 279 26.02 15.70 -6.87
CA ASP A 279 24.56 15.94 -6.86
C ASP A 279 23.88 15.32 -5.64
N ILE A 280 24.35 14.14 -5.21
CA ILE A 280 23.79 13.47 -4.03
C ILE A 280 24.17 14.19 -2.75
N ILE A 281 25.42 14.68 -2.67
CA ILE A 281 25.87 15.53 -1.57
C ILE A 281 24.98 16.78 -1.49
N ASP A 282 24.81 17.50 -2.60
CA ASP A 282 23.99 18.71 -2.65
C ASP A 282 22.54 18.47 -2.25
N ARG A 283 21.96 17.32 -2.64
CA ARG A 283 20.60 16.91 -2.26
C ARG A 283 20.48 16.66 -0.76
N LEU A 284 21.42 15.92 -0.17
CA LEU A 284 21.42 15.61 1.27
C LEU A 284 21.74 16.85 2.11
N GLU A 285 22.68 17.69 1.68
CA GLU A 285 22.98 18.98 2.32
C GLU A 285 21.78 19.93 2.21
N THR A 286 21.06 19.97 1.09
CA THR A 286 19.82 20.75 0.96
C THR A 286 18.73 20.24 1.91
N ALA A 287 18.58 18.92 2.04
CA ALA A 287 17.57 18.33 2.91
C ALA A 287 17.91 18.48 4.41
N THR A 288 19.19 18.50 4.78
CA THR A 288 19.63 18.54 6.19
C THR A 288 20.15 19.89 6.65
N ASP A 289 20.35 20.83 5.72
CA ASP A 289 21.08 22.08 5.96
C ASP A 289 22.49 21.87 6.55
N SER A 290 23.12 20.75 6.21
CA SER A 290 24.45 20.39 6.68
C SER A 290 25.56 20.88 5.75
N ARG A 291 26.80 20.84 6.25
CA ARG A 291 28.01 21.07 5.45
C ARG A 291 29.04 20.00 5.74
N LEU A 292 29.57 19.36 4.71
CA LEU A 292 30.77 18.52 4.85
C LEU A 292 32.01 19.38 5.04
N ILE A 293 32.86 19.01 6.00
CA ILE A 293 34.10 19.71 6.32
C ILE A 293 35.29 18.76 6.36
N LEU A 294 36.45 19.25 5.94
CA LEU A 294 37.72 18.53 6.14
C LEU A 294 38.34 19.01 7.46
N LYS A 295 38.41 18.10 8.43
CA LYS A 295 38.99 18.38 9.74
C LYS A 295 40.52 18.40 9.65
N ALA A 296 41.14 19.07 10.63
CA ALA A 296 42.61 19.13 10.74
C ALA A 296 43.28 17.75 10.87
N ASN A 297 42.55 16.73 11.31
CA ASN A 297 43.02 15.34 11.38
C ASN A 297 42.95 14.59 10.03
N GLY A 298 42.56 15.26 8.94
CA GLY A 298 42.41 14.68 7.60
C GLY A 298 41.13 13.87 7.40
N LYS A 299 40.23 13.84 8.39
CA LYS A 299 38.91 13.17 8.27
C LYS A 299 37.84 14.12 7.76
N ILE A 300 36.87 13.55 7.08
CA ILE A 300 35.65 14.20 6.63
C ILE A 300 34.66 14.19 7.81
N GLY A 301 34.38 15.37 8.34
CA GLY A 301 33.34 15.62 9.32
C GLY A 301 32.09 16.20 8.68
N ILE A 302 31.02 16.27 9.48
CA ILE A 302 29.76 16.89 9.07
C ILE A 302 29.34 17.92 10.11
N GLN A 303 29.06 19.14 9.65
CA GLN A 303 28.43 20.17 10.46
C GLN A 303 26.93 20.09 10.24
N PRO A 304 26.14 19.69 11.24
CA PRO A 304 24.71 19.52 11.06
C PRO A 304 23.98 20.87 10.99
N GLY A 305 22.79 20.87 10.38
CA GLY A 305 21.90 22.03 10.28
C GLY A 305 21.32 22.46 11.63
N LYS A 306 22.06 23.25 12.41
CA LYS A 306 21.57 23.86 13.65
C LYS A 306 22.35 25.13 13.95
N TRP A 307 21.69 26.07 14.63
CA TRP A 307 22.37 27.21 15.23
C TRP A 307 23.34 26.75 16.32
N VAL A 308 24.60 27.07 16.13
CA VAL A 308 25.64 26.96 17.16
C VAL A 308 26.08 28.38 17.47
N GLU A 309 26.10 28.72 18.76
CA GLU A 309 26.48 30.07 19.17
C GLU A 309 27.94 30.32 18.76
N PRO A 310 28.22 31.39 17.98
CA PRO A 310 29.58 31.66 17.53
C PRO A 310 30.52 31.90 18.70
N THR A 311 31.68 31.25 18.68
CA THR A 311 32.72 31.43 19.70
C THR A 311 33.86 32.32 19.23
N VAL A 312 33.97 32.54 17.91
CA VAL A 312 35.00 33.36 17.29
C VAL A 312 34.49 34.77 17.07
N PHE A 313 35.21 35.73 17.66
CA PHE A 313 34.91 37.16 17.57
C PHE A 313 36.04 37.84 16.80
N ILE A 314 35.70 38.42 15.66
CA ILE A 314 36.57 39.23 14.81
C ILE A 314 36.23 40.70 15.10
N ALA A 315 37.13 41.36 15.83
CA ALA A 315 37.02 42.78 16.12
C ALA A 315 37.42 43.61 14.89
N ASP A 316 36.93 44.85 14.84
CA ASP A 316 37.15 45.80 13.74
C ASP A 316 38.65 46.00 13.42
N GLY A 317 39.51 46.02 14.45
CA GLY A 317 40.96 46.17 14.27
C GLY A 317 41.69 44.99 13.60
N HIS A 318 41.02 43.86 13.37
CA HIS A 318 41.55 42.73 12.59
C HIS A 318 41.09 42.74 11.13
N LEU A 319 40.21 43.68 10.76
CA LEU A 319 39.72 43.83 9.40
C LEU A 319 40.73 44.67 8.60
N ILE A 320 41.18 44.12 7.47
CA ILE A 320 42.04 44.82 6.52
C ILE A 320 41.17 45.54 5.49
N ASP A 321 40.12 44.87 5.02
CA ASP A 321 39.18 45.40 4.03
C ASP A 321 37.83 44.68 4.18
N TYR A 322 36.75 45.34 3.78
CA TYR A 322 35.42 44.73 3.76
C TYR A 322 34.53 45.37 2.69
N GLU A 323 33.72 44.55 2.05
CA GLU A 323 32.67 44.95 1.12
C GLU A 323 31.39 44.26 1.56
N LEU A 324 30.52 44.96 2.27
CA LEU A 324 29.24 44.46 2.74
C LEU A 324 28.10 45.27 2.13
N ALA A 325 27.15 44.57 1.52
CA ALA A 325 25.96 45.15 0.93
C ALA A 325 24.71 44.76 1.72
N ASP A 326 23.71 45.64 1.71
CA ASP A 326 22.40 45.33 2.23
C ASP A 326 21.61 44.48 1.22
N SER A 327 21.55 43.16 1.45
CA SER A 327 20.77 42.25 0.60
C SER A 327 19.31 42.10 1.02
N SER A 328 18.85 42.88 2.02
CA SER A 328 17.47 42.85 2.50
C SER A 328 16.50 43.73 1.70
N GLY A 329 16.97 44.53 0.73
CA GLY A 329 16.15 45.46 -0.04
C GLY A 329 15.24 44.88 -1.14
N PRO A 330 14.38 45.71 -1.77
CA PRO A 330 13.34 45.33 -2.76
C PRO A 330 13.87 44.87 -4.13
N LEU A 331 15.19 44.85 -4.30
CA LEU A 331 15.85 44.26 -5.48
C LEU A 331 16.10 42.75 -5.33
N ARG A 332 15.63 42.13 -4.24
CA ARG A 332 15.82 40.70 -3.97
C ARG A 332 15.33 39.82 -5.11
N GLU A 333 16.12 38.84 -5.50
CA GLU A 333 15.81 37.95 -6.62
C GLU A 333 14.64 36.99 -6.32
N ALA A 334 14.36 36.72 -5.04
CA ALA A 334 13.29 35.83 -4.59
C ALA A 334 12.47 36.44 -3.43
N ASN A 335 11.15 36.46 -3.56
CA ASN A 335 10.22 36.88 -2.49
C ASN A 335 9.19 35.80 -2.13
N GLU A 336 9.29 34.64 -2.79
CA GLU A 336 8.55 33.44 -2.46
C GLU A 336 9.47 32.22 -2.58
N VAL A 337 9.52 31.37 -1.55
CA VAL A 337 10.26 30.10 -1.57
C VAL A 337 9.29 28.95 -1.39
N THR A 338 9.35 27.97 -2.28
CA THR A 338 8.54 26.74 -2.20
C THR A 338 9.44 25.52 -2.18
N VAL A 339 9.10 24.51 -1.38
CA VAL A 339 9.85 23.25 -1.33
C VAL A 339 8.97 22.12 -1.83
N LYS A 340 9.45 21.42 -2.84
CA LYS A 340 8.87 20.18 -3.35
C LYS A 340 9.47 19.01 -2.58
N TYR A 341 8.59 18.17 -2.04
CA TYR A 341 8.96 17.02 -1.21
C TYR A 341 8.12 15.80 -1.59
N THR A 342 8.53 14.62 -1.12
CA THR A 342 7.76 13.38 -1.31
C THR A 342 6.74 13.26 -0.20
N ASN A 343 5.45 13.16 -0.45
CA ASN A 343 4.43 13.04 0.60
C ASN A 343 3.97 11.57 0.77
N PRO A 344 4.37 10.87 1.86
CA PRO A 344 3.93 9.50 2.11
C PRO A 344 2.41 9.37 2.27
N LEU A 345 1.74 10.39 2.81
CA LEU A 345 0.27 10.38 3.01
C LEU A 345 -0.49 10.47 1.68
N ALA A 346 0.09 11.13 0.68
CA ALA A 346 -0.44 11.15 -0.68
C ALA A 346 0.18 10.04 -1.54
N ALA A 347 0.26 8.82 -1.00
CA ALA A 347 0.81 7.65 -1.68
C ALA A 347 2.23 7.86 -2.25
N TYR A 348 3.09 8.59 -1.53
CA TYR A 348 4.46 8.95 -1.96
C TYR A 348 4.49 9.73 -3.28
N SER A 349 3.56 10.65 -3.49
CA SER A 349 3.55 11.56 -4.65
C SER A 349 4.34 12.85 -4.35
N GLU A 350 4.68 13.60 -5.40
CA GLU A 350 5.23 14.94 -5.25
C GLU A 350 4.18 15.86 -4.64
N ALA A 351 4.59 16.60 -3.62
CA ALA A 351 3.79 17.63 -2.99
C ALA A 351 4.64 18.88 -2.76
N THR A 352 3.99 20.05 -2.74
CA THR A 352 4.64 21.32 -2.46
C THR A 352 4.23 21.77 -1.06
N THR A 353 5.19 22.32 -0.30
CA THR A 353 4.88 22.95 0.98
C THR A 353 4.06 24.22 0.78
N ASP A 354 3.43 24.69 1.86
CA ASP A 354 2.92 26.06 1.90
C ASP A 354 4.06 27.03 1.54
N PRO A 355 3.88 28.00 0.62
CA PRO A 355 4.94 28.92 0.22
C PRO A 355 5.42 29.79 1.38
N TRP A 356 6.71 30.07 1.44
CA TRP A 356 7.27 31.08 2.35
C TRP A 356 7.31 32.42 1.61
N ARG A 357 6.47 33.38 2.00
CA ARG A 357 6.23 34.62 1.25
C ARG A 357 6.59 35.85 2.06
N ASP A 358 7.16 36.84 1.38
CA ASP A 358 7.34 38.20 1.88
C ASP A 358 6.22 39.09 1.31
N GLU A 359 5.08 39.17 2.00
CA GLU A 359 3.90 39.89 1.49
C GLU A 359 4.15 41.39 1.34
N ASP A 360 5.05 41.97 2.15
CA ASP A 360 5.41 43.38 2.08
C ASP A 360 6.20 43.68 0.81
N ASP A 361 7.21 42.86 0.48
CA ASP A 361 7.96 42.99 -0.78
C ASP A 361 7.09 42.73 -2.02
N ILE A 362 6.22 41.72 -1.96
CA ILE A 362 5.28 41.42 -3.06
C ILE A 362 4.35 42.61 -3.30
N SER A 363 3.86 43.24 -2.23
CA SER A 363 2.99 44.41 -2.31
C SER A 363 3.72 45.65 -2.86
N GLN A 364 4.99 45.84 -2.49
CA GLN A 364 5.80 46.97 -2.96
C GLN A 364 6.25 46.83 -4.42
N THR A 365 6.67 45.63 -4.82
CA THR A 365 7.20 45.37 -6.18
C THR A 365 6.12 45.01 -7.19
N GLY A 366 4.95 44.57 -6.73
CA GLY A 366 3.84 44.11 -7.56
C GLY A 366 4.13 42.83 -8.34
N ARG A 367 5.18 42.08 -7.98
CA ARG A 367 5.62 40.86 -8.69
C ARG A 367 5.96 39.75 -7.70
N VAL A 368 5.50 38.53 -8.00
CA VAL A 368 5.93 37.31 -7.29
C VAL A 368 7.14 36.72 -8.01
N ARG A 369 8.23 36.55 -7.28
CA ARG A 369 9.50 35.94 -7.69
C ARG A 369 9.68 34.65 -6.89
N ALA A 370 9.08 33.57 -7.39
CA ALA A 370 9.08 32.27 -6.74
C ALA A 370 10.33 31.46 -7.09
N VAL A 371 11.02 30.95 -6.06
CA VAL A 371 12.14 30.01 -6.19
C VAL A 371 11.69 28.64 -5.67
N PRO A 372 11.45 27.66 -6.56
CA PRO A 372 11.15 26.30 -6.18
C PRO A 372 12.43 25.54 -5.84
N ILE A 373 12.42 24.82 -4.74
CA ILE A 373 13.50 23.93 -4.29
C ILE A 373 13.01 22.50 -4.36
N GLU A 374 13.73 21.67 -5.12
CA GLU A 374 13.48 20.23 -5.17
C GLU A 374 14.27 19.52 -4.07
N ALA A 375 13.56 18.88 -3.13
CA ALA A 375 14.13 18.12 -2.02
C ALA A 375 13.28 16.86 -1.75
N TYR A 376 13.31 15.91 -2.68
CA TYR A 376 12.51 14.67 -2.61
C TYR A 376 12.99 13.70 -1.53
N GLU A 377 14.12 13.98 -0.89
CA GLU A 377 14.62 13.32 0.30
C GLU A 377 13.72 13.58 1.51
N ILE A 378 13.06 14.74 1.53
CA ILE A 378 12.15 15.16 2.59
C ILE A 378 10.81 14.43 2.43
N GLN A 379 10.29 13.91 3.55
CA GLN A 379 9.02 13.18 3.59
C GLN A 379 7.91 13.83 4.43
N ASN A 380 8.16 15.03 4.95
CA ASN A 380 7.22 15.73 5.83
C ASN A 380 7.17 17.22 5.51
N HIS A 381 5.96 17.79 5.53
CA HIS A 381 5.72 19.21 5.29
C HIS A 381 6.46 20.11 6.30
N HIS A 382 6.42 19.81 7.60
CA HIS A 382 7.13 20.57 8.64
C HIS A 382 8.65 20.63 8.36
N HIS A 383 9.21 19.55 7.81
CA HIS A 383 10.62 19.55 7.40
C HIS A 383 10.86 20.42 6.17
N GLY A 384 10.04 20.29 5.14
CA GLY A 384 10.14 21.17 3.96
C GLY A 384 9.99 22.66 4.33
N ARG A 385 9.09 23.01 5.26
CA ARG A 385 8.89 24.40 5.72
C ARG A 385 10.09 24.98 6.46
N ARG A 386 10.80 24.18 7.26
CA ARG A 386 12.07 24.62 7.88
C ARG A 386 13.15 24.90 6.83
N ILE A 387 13.28 24.04 5.83
CA ILE A 387 14.23 24.28 4.73
C ILE A 387 13.84 25.53 3.94
N ALA A 388 12.54 25.76 3.71
CA ALA A 388 12.04 26.99 3.09
C ALA A 388 12.43 28.23 3.91
N LYS A 389 12.20 28.23 5.24
CA LYS A 389 12.61 29.31 6.15
C LYS A 389 14.12 29.56 6.06
N LEU A 390 14.94 28.51 6.18
CA LEU A 390 16.40 28.62 6.14
C LEU A 390 16.88 29.25 4.83
N LYS A 391 16.34 28.80 3.69
CA LYS A 391 16.70 29.32 2.36
C LYS A 391 16.22 30.75 2.16
N PHE A 392 15.02 31.08 2.64
CA PHE A 392 14.50 32.44 2.63
C PHE A 392 15.37 33.38 3.46
N CYS A 393 15.65 33.03 4.74
CA CYS A 393 16.52 33.81 5.62
C CYS A 393 17.92 33.99 5.03
N ARG A 394 18.42 33.01 4.27
CA ARG A 394 19.71 33.16 3.59
C ARG A 394 19.67 34.17 2.46
N ALA A 395 18.61 34.14 1.65
CA ALA A 395 18.41 35.09 0.56
C ALA A 395 18.07 36.51 1.07
N SER A 396 17.50 36.65 2.26
CA SER A 396 17.11 37.92 2.88
C SER A 396 18.09 38.42 3.95
N ALA A 397 19.36 38.02 3.87
CA ALA A 397 20.39 38.53 4.78
C ALA A 397 20.38 40.06 4.82
N ARG A 398 20.44 40.66 6.01
CA ARG A 398 20.65 42.11 6.13
C ARG A 398 22.00 42.47 5.52
N TRP A 399 23.09 41.90 6.02
CA TRP A 399 24.43 42.14 5.48
C TRP A 399 24.94 40.91 4.75
N ARG A 400 25.46 41.08 3.54
CA ARG A 400 26.17 40.03 2.80
C ARG A 400 27.32 40.64 2.01
N GLY A 401 28.44 39.92 1.95
CA GLY A 401 29.56 40.33 1.12
C GLY A 401 30.86 39.70 1.58
N THR A 402 31.98 40.39 1.37
CA THR A 402 33.32 39.88 1.64
C THR A 402 33.98 40.64 2.78
N VAL A 403 34.69 39.93 3.64
CA VAL A 403 35.53 40.49 4.68
C VAL A 403 36.93 39.90 4.54
N ILE A 404 37.95 40.76 4.53
CA ILE A 404 39.36 40.39 4.49
C ILE A 404 39.96 40.74 5.84
N THR A 405 40.61 39.74 6.45
CA THR A 405 41.20 39.85 7.78
C THR A 405 42.68 39.53 7.74
N ASP A 406 43.40 39.96 8.79
CA ASP A 406 44.75 39.46 9.07
C ASP A 406 44.72 37.96 9.43
N LEU A 407 45.87 37.41 9.84
CA LEU A 407 45.98 36.00 10.25
C LEU A 407 45.08 35.63 11.45
N TYR A 408 44.48 36.58 12.16
CA TYR A 408 43.47 36.29 13.18
C TYR A 408 42.25 35.58 12.59
N GLY A 409 41.94 35.81 11.31
CA GLY A 409 40.91 35.10 10.55
C GLY A 409 41.12 33.58 10.48
N LEU A 410 42.31 33.06 10.77
CA LEU A 410 42.55 31.62 10.89
C LEU A 410 41.69 30.97 11.97
N LYS A 411 41.25 31.72 12.98
CA LYS A 411 40.32 31.20 14.00
C LYS A 411 38.95 30.85 13.43
N ALA A 412 38.53 31.48 12.34
CA ALA A 412 37.25 31.19 11.69
C ALA A 412 37.31 29.90 10.83
N ARG A 413 38.47 29.26 10.72
CA ARG A 413 38.63 28.02 9.94
C ARG A 413 37.73 26.92 10.50
N ASN A 414 36.94 26.31 9.63
CA ASN A 414 35.92 25.30 9.98
C ASN A 414 34.83 25.81 10.94
N GLU A 415 34.70 27.12 11.17
CA GLU A 415 33.56 27.66 11.90
C GLU A 415 32.43 28.00 10.93
N ARG A 416 31.20 27.57 11.25
CA ARG A 416 30.04 27.91 10.42
C ARG A 416 29.58 29.34 10.67
N PHE A 417 29.62 29.76 11.94
CA PHE A 417 29.17 31.09 12.35
C PHE A 417 30.28 31.80 13.14
N ILE A 418 30.45 33.08 12.86
CA ILE A 418 31.42 33.98 13.51
C ILE A 418 30.73 35.28 13.93
N ARG A 419 31.33 36.01 14.86
CA ARG A 419 30.86 37.34 15.28
C ARG A 419 31.80 38.39 14.70
N ILE A 420 31.27 39.34 13.95
CA ILE A 420 32.06 40.38 13.29
C ILE A 420 31.65 41.74 13.83
N GLN A 421 32.63 42.58 14.13
CA GLN A 421 32.44 43.99 14.43
C GLN A 421 32.96 44.83 13.26
N VAL A 422 32.09 45.68 12.69
CA VAL A 422 32.41 46.68 11.66
C VAL A 422 31.84 48.00 12.12
N LEU A 423 32.66 48.83 12.75
CA LEU A 423 32.19 50.01 13.48
C LEU A 423 31.60 51.06 12.53
N ASP A 424 32.18 51.22 11.34
CA ASP A 424 31.72 52.16 10.31
C ASP A 424 30.30 51.87 9.80
N LEU A 425 29.90 50.60 9.80
CA LEU A 425 28.56 50.15 9.40
C LEU A 425 27.61 49.97 10.59
N GLY A 426 28.05 50.30 11.80
CA GLY A 426 27.28 50.13 13.04
C GLY A 426 27.05 48.67 13.42
N ILE A 427 27.88 47.75 12.93
CA ILE A 427 27.81 46.31 13.21
C ILE A 427 28.64 46.06 14.46
N ASP A 428 28.00 45.73 15.59
CA ASP A 428 28.69 45.44 16.85
C ASP A 428 28.56 43.96 17.23
N PHE A 429 29.59 43.17 16.89
CA PHE A 429 29.63 41.72 17.09
C PHE A 429 28.32 41.03 16.68
N GLU A 430 27.77 41.39 15.52
CA GLU A 430 26.63 40.67 14.95
C GLU A 430 27.10 39.30 14.42
N ALA A 431 26.20 38.32 14.39
CA ALA A 431 26.52 36.97 13.94
C ALA A 431 26.43 36.86 12.41
N PHE A 432 27.45 36.24 11.82
CA PHE A 432 27.57 36.00 10.39
C PHE A 432 27.83 34.51 10.12
N GLU A 433 27.18 33.96 9.10
CA GLU A 433 27.50 32.64 8.53
C GLU A 433 28.64 32.79 7.53
N VAL A 434 29.66 31.94 7.63
CA VAL A 434 30.80 31.89 6.71
C VAL A 434 30.44 31.01 5.51
N GLU A 435 30.14 31.64 4.39
CA GLU A 435 29.77 30.95 3.15
C GLU A 435 31.01 30.38 2.46
N THR A 436 32.06 31.19 2.35
CA THR A 436 33.34 30.82 1.73
C THR A 436 34.50 31.24 2.62
N TYR A 437 35.59 30.51 2.51
CA TYR A 437 36.81 30.73 3.30
C TYR A 437 38.01 30.45 2.40
N GLU A 438 38.84 31.47 2.20
CA GLU A 438 40.00 31.45 1.32
C GLU A 438 41.23 31.97 2.08
N GLU A 439 42.31 31.19 2.06
CA GLU A 439 43.61 31.55 2.63
C GLU A 439 44.49 32.08 1.48
N ASP A 440 45.01 33.30 1.61
CA ASP A 440 45.96 33.88 0.65
C ASP A 440 47.38 33.85 1.24
N ASP A 441 48.19 32.91 0.74
CA ASP A 441 49.56 32.68 1.20
C ASP A 441 50.53 33.82 0.82
N ASP A 442 50.24 34.57 -0.24
CA ASP A 442 51.12 35.64 -0.73
C ASP A 442 50.95 36.90 0.13
N THR A 443 49.70 37.23 0.46
CA THR A 443 49.38 38.43 1.26
C THR A 443 49.29 38.14 2.76
N MET A 444 49.31 36.87 3.18
CA MET A 444 49.08 36.43 4.56
C MET A 444 47.73 36.95 5.11
N THR A 445 46.70 36.95 4.26
CA THR A 445 45.35 37.41 4.61
C THR A 445 44.33 36.30 4.46
N ILE A 446 43.21 36.46 5.16
CA ILE A 446 42.10 35.52 5.12
C ILE A 446 40.89 36.24 4.56
N LYS A 447 40.37 35.74 3.43
CA LYS A 447 39.19 36.28 2.77
C LYS A 447 37.99 35.37 3.03
N MET A 448 36.90 35.96 3.50
CA MET A 448 35.67 35.25 3.81
C MET A 448 34.48 35.94 3.14
N THR A 449 33.63 35.17 2.44
CA THR A 449 32.29 35.64 2.10
C THR A 449 31.36 35.31 3.25
N VAL A 450 30.68 36.32 3.77
CA VAL A 450 29.88 36.25 4.98
C VAL A 450 28.47 36.79 4.77
N ALA A 451 27.52 36.27 5.52
CA ALA A 451 26.14 36.78 5.52
C ALA A 451 25.55 36.81 6.93
N SER A 452 24.89 37.90 7.32
CA SER A 452 24.33 38.10 8.66
C SER A 452 23.22 37.08 8.94
N ARG A 453 23.23 36.46 10.13
CA ARG A 453 22.24 35.47 10.56
C ARG A 453 21.87 35.63 12.03
N THR A 454 20.71 35.10 12.39
CA THR A 454 20.25 35.02 13.77
C THR A 454 19.79 33.60 14.08
N ALA A 455 19.79 33.25 15.37
CA ALA A 455 19.35 31.94 15.84
C ALA A 455 17.89 31.59 15.46
N ASP A 456 17.06 32.61 15.24
CA ASP A 456 15.65 32.46 14.87
C ASP A 456 15.44 31.76 13.52
N MET A 457 16.43 31.80 12.61
CA MET A 457 16.34 31.08 11.33
C MET A 457 16.12 29.57 11.49
N TYR A 458 16.56 28.99 12.62
CA TYR A 458 16.44 27.56 12.93
C TYR A 458 15.22 27.22 13.82
N GLN A 459 14.45 28.22 14.22
CA GLN A 459 13.22 28.03 14.99
C GLN A 459 12.03 28.13 14.04
N LEU A 460 11.12 27.15 14.07
CA LEU A 460 9.86 27.22 13.35
C LEU A 460 8.75 27.23 14.39
N THR A 461 8.03 28.34 14.49
CA THR A 461 6.88 28.46 15.38
C THR A 461 5.65 27.76 14.76
N SER A 462 4.67 27.40 15.60
CA SER A 462 3.44 26.76 15.13
C SER A 462 2.64 27.63 14.14
N ALA A 463 2.75 28.96 14.24
CA ALA A 463 2.11 29.89 13.33
C ALA A 463 2.81 29.95 11.95
N GLU A 464 4.13 29.75 11.92
CA GLU A 464 4.93 29.77 10.70
C GLU A 464 4.89 28.44 9.92
N GLU A 465 4.47 27.34 10.55
CA GLU A 465 4.44 26.03 9.87
C GLU A 465 3.55 26.04 8.63
N GLY A 466 2.45 26.80 8.64
CA GLY A 466 1.50 26.82 7.53
C GLY A 466 0.64 25.56 7.48
N THR A 467 -0.01 25.33 6.34
CA THR A 467 -0.94 24.18 6.17
C THR A 467 -0.38 23.16 5.17
N PRO A 468 -0.36 21.85 5.49
CA PRO A 468 0.02 20.83 4.52
C PRO A 468 -1.01 20.72 3.39
N PRO A 469 -0.58 20.31 2.18
CA PRO A 469 -1.49 20.12 1.06
C PRO A 469 -2.54 19.06 1.39
N ILE A 470 -3.77 19.27 0.93
CA ILE A 470 -4.85 18.31 1.10
C ILE A 470 -4.48 16.99 0.42
N VAL A 471 -4.61 15.88 1.16
CA VAL A 471 -4.44 14.55 0.60
C VAL A 471 -5.76 14.19 -0.10
N PRO A 472 -5.75 13.88 -1.40
CA PRO A 472 -6.96 13.42 -2.08
C PRO A 472 -7.51 12.18 -1.36
N PRO A 473 -8.84 12.09 -1.13
CA PRO A 473 -9.41 10.87 -0.59
C PRO A 473 -9.09 9.72 -1.55
N THR A 474 -8.68 8.59 -0.99
CA THR A 474 -8.51 7.37 -1.75
C THR A 474 -9.92 6.83 -2.01
N PHE A 475 -10.31 6.75 -3.27
CA PHE A 475 -11.54 6.06 -3.65
C PHE A 475 -11.19 4.57 -3.72
N GLU A 476 -11.77 3.76 -2.84
CA GLU A 476 -11.86 2.33 -3.13
C GLU A 476 -12.86 2.19 -4.30
N ASP A 477 -12.59 1.27 -5.23
CA ASP A 477 -13.60 0.93 -6.24
C ASP A 477 -14.83 0.44 -5.49
N ASP A 478 -15.91 1.24 -5.46
CA ASP A 478 -17.12 0.94 -4.68
C ASP A 478 -17.59 -0.48 -5.02
N ALA A 479 -17.53 -1.36 -4.00
CA ALA A 479 -18.06 -2.70 -4.13
C ALA A 479 -19.56 -2.59 -4.43
N PHE A 480 -20.02 -3.29 -5.47
CA PHE A 480 -21.43 -3.31 -5.79
C PHE A 480 -22.24 -3.82 -4.59
N GLU A 481 -23.33 -3.14 -4.28
CA GLU A 481 -24.27 -3.62 -3.28
C GLU A 481 -24.89 -4.95 -3.76
N LYS A 482 -25.11 -5.87 -2.83
CA LYS A 482 -25.80 -7.13 -3.14
C LYS A 482 -27.23 -6.84 -3.65
N PRO A 483 -27.82 -7.71 -4.49
CA PRO A 483 -29.19 -7.53 -4.96
C PRO A 483 -30.19 -7.27 -3.82
N ALA A 484 -30.90 -6.15 -3.90
CA ALA A 484 -31.90 -5.76 -2.92
C ALA A 484 -33.23 -6.49 -3.15
N SER A 485 -34.02 -6.64 -2.09
CA SER A 485 -35.38 -7.21 -2.14
C SER A 485 -35.45 -8.59 -2.80
N LEU A 486 -34.43 -9.43 -2.60
CA LEU A 486 -34.46 -10.81 -3.05
C LEU A 486 -35.62 -11.55 -2.37
N LEU A 487 -36.60 -11.95 -3.18
CA LEU A 487 -37.74 -12.75 -2.78
C LEU A 487 -37.73 -14.05 -3.58
N VAL A 488 -37.85 -15.18 -2.89
CA VAL A 488 -37.94 -16.49 -3.52
C VAL A 488 -39.25 -17.15 -3.12
N VAL A 489 -40.07 -17.50 -4.11
CA VAL A 489 -41.41 -18.04 -3.93
C VAL A 489 -41.49 -19.43 -4.54
N GLY A 490 -42.06 -20.38 -3.79
CA GLY A 490 -42.39 -21.70 -4.29
C GLY A 490 -43.62 -21.68 -5.20
N GLY A 491 -43.50 -22.34 -6.34
CA GLY A 491 -44.55 -22.51 -7.33
C GLY A 491 -44.61 -23.94 -7.87
N GLN A 492 -45.57 -24.17 -8.76
CA GLN A 492 -45.82 -25.47 -9.38
C GLN A 492 -45.87 -25.33 -10.90
N ARG A 493 -45.38 -26.35 -11.62
CA ARG A 493 -45.50 -26.44 -13.08
C ARG A 493 -46.07 -27.79 -13.50
N VAL A 494 -47.04 -27.77 -14.43
CA VAL A 494 -47.68 -28.98 -14.97
C VAL A 494 -46.91 -29.45 -16.19
N VAL A 495 -46.42 -30.69 -16.20
CA VAL A 495 -45.51 -31.20 -17.24
C VAL A 495 -46.18 -32.18 -18.22
N SER A 496 -47.21 -32.92 -17.81
CA SER A 496 -48.20 -33.58 -18.69
C SER A 496 -49.27 -34.34 -17.87
N GLY A 497 -50.52 -34.36 -18.35
CA GLY A 497 -51.64 -35.03 -17.69
C GLY A 497 -52.03 -34.39 -16.35
N GLN A 498 -51.49 -34.92 -15.25
CA GLN A 498 -51.64 -34.41 -13.87
C GLN A 498 -50.31 -34.33 -13.07
N GLY A 499 -49.16 -34.55 -13.72
CA GLY A 499 -47.86 -34.44 -13.05
C GLY A 499 -47.50 -32.98 -12.76
N LYS A 500 -47.51 -32.61 -11.48
CA LYS A 500 -47.00 -31.32 -10.96
C LYS A 500 -45.54 -31.48 -10.55
N VAL A 501 -44.71 -30.48 -10.85
CA VAL A 501 -43.31 -30.41 -10.42
C VAL A 501 -43.10 -29.12 -9.64
N ALA A 502 -42.31 -29.17 -8.57
CA ALA A 502 -41.94 -28.01 -7.77
C ALA A 502 -40.99 -27.08 -8.55
N VAL A 503 -41.26 -25.78 -8.49
CA VAL A 503 -40.45 -24.72 -9.11
C VAL A 503 -40.19 -23.66 -8.05
N LEU A 504 -38.98 -23.10 -8.01
CA LEU A 504 -38.70 -21.90 -7.21
C LEU A 504 -38.46 -20.73 -8.15
N THR A 505 -39.21 -19.65 -7.95
CA THR A 505 -39.05 -18.40 -8.70
C THR A 505 -38.48 -17.35 -7.78
N ALA A 506 -37.31 -16.83 -8.15
CA ALA A 506 -36.64 -15.75 -7.45
C ALA A 506 -36.80 -14.44 -8.23
N THR A 507 -37.05 -13.34 -7.51
CA THR A 507 -37.11 -11.97 -8.04
C THR A 507 -36.35 -11.02 -7.14
N TRP A 508 -35.69 -10.02 -7.72
CA TRP A 508 -34.97 -8.98 -6.99
C TRP A 508 -35.15 -7.61 -7.65
N ALA A 509 -34.82 -6.54 -6.93
CA ALA A 509 -34.90 -5.19 -7.46
C ALA A 509 -33.74 -4.89 -8.41
N ALA A 510 -33.98 -4.02 -9.41
CA ALA A 510 -32.93 -3.53 -10.29
C ALA A 510 -31.88 -2.74 -9.53
N TYR A 511 -30.63 -2.79 -10.01
CA TYR A 511 -29.57 -1.95 -9.46
C TYR A 511 -29.87 -0.47 -9.79
N PRO A 512 -29.81 0.47 -8.83
CA PRO A 512 -30.07 1.87 -9.09
C PRO A 512 -29.13 2.45 -10.16
N ASP A 513 -29.69 3.18 -11.12
CA ASP A 513 -28.95 3.97 -12.13
C ASP A 513 -27.91 3.20 -12.98
N ARG A 514 -28.08 1.87 -13.12
CA ARG A 514 -27.17 0.97 -13.85
C ARG A 514 -27.95 -0.09 -14.64
N ASP A 515 -27.71 -0.19 -15.95
CA ASP A 515 -28.34 -1.17 -16.86
C ASP A 515 -27.34 -2.17 -17.49
N ASP A 516 -26.04 -1.97 -17.27
CA ASP A 516 -24.93 -2.79 -17.79
C ASP A 516 -24.57 -4.00 -16.92
N LEU A 517 -25.28 -4.20 -15.79
CA LEU A 517 -25.07 -5.31 -14.87
C LEU A 517 -25.85 -6.56 -15.28
N LYS A 518 -25.24 -7.73 -15.08
CA LYS A 518 -25.88 -9.04 -15.21
C LYS A 518 -26.08 -9.65 -13.84
N ALA A 519 -27.17 -10.36 -13.64
CA ALA A 519 -27.37 -11.14 -12.42
C ALA A 519 -26.95 -12.60 -12.67
N GLU A 520 -26.30 -13.20 -11.68
CA GLU A 520 -26.03 -14.63 -11.66
C GLU A 520 -26.71 -15.25 -10.44
N ALA A 521 -27.52 -16.28 -10.67
CA ALA A 521 -28.26 -16.96 -9.62
C ALA A 521 -27.78 -18.40 -9.44
N GLN A 522 -27.82 -18.88 -8.20
CA GLN A 522 -27.47 -20.25 -7.84
C GLN A 522 -28.43 -20.82 -6.82
N ILE A 523 -28.59 -22.14 -6.85
CA ILE A 523 -29.42 -22.89 -5.90
C ILE A 523 -28.65 -24.08 -5.33
N SER A 524 -28.86 -24.38 -4.05
CA SER A 524 -28.32 -25.54 -3.37
C SER A 524 -29.41 -26.23 -2.54
N PRO A 525 -29.40 -27.56 -2.40
CA PRO A 525 -30.11 -28.22 -1.31
C PRO A 525 -29.75 -27.59 0.04
N ALA A 526 -30.75 -27.34 0.89
CA ALA A 526 -30.54 -26.68 2.19
C ALA A 526 -29.43 -27.37 3.00
N ASP A 527 -28.53 -26.56 3.57
CA ASP A 527 -27.41 -26.97 4.42
C ASP A 527 -26.35 -27.89 3.75
N GLN A 528 -26.35 -28.04 2.42
CA GLN A 528 -25.37 -28.91 1.72
C GLN A 528 -24.21 -28.16 1.07
N ASP A 529 -24.30 -26.84 0.91
CA ASP A 529 -23.30 -25.98 0.26
C ASP A 529 -22.86 -26.46 -1.16
N LYS A 530 -23.77 -27.12 -1.87
CA LYS A 530 -23.60 -27.61 -3.25
C LYS A 530 -24.33 -26.70 -4.22
N TRP A 531 -23.71 -25.58 -4.59
CA TRP A 531 -24.33 -24.58 -5.44
C TRP A 531 -24.32 -24.96 -6.92
N THR A 532 -25.49 -24.85 -7.56
CA THR A 532 -25.68 -25.09 -8.99
C THR A 532 -26.25 -23.84 -9.67
N PRO A 533 -25.81 -23.49 -10.89
CA PRO A 533 -26.27 -22.30 -11.57
C PRO A 533 -27.74 -22.41 -11.99
N VAL A 534 -28.47 -21.30 -11.86
CA VAL A 534 -29.87 -21.15 -12.30
C VAL A 534 -29.91 -20.12 -13.43
N SER A 535 -30.70 -20.40 -14.46
CA SER A 535 -30.91 -19.45 -15.57
C SER A 535 -31.65 -18.21 -15.08
N VAL A 536 -31.10 -17.05 -15.41
CA VAL A 536 -31.68 -15.73 -15.17
C VAL A 536 -32.34 -15.24 -16.46
N ASP A 537 -33.51 -14.65 -16.36
CA ASP A 537 -34.26 -14.07 -17.48
C ASP A 537 -33.51 -12.89 -18.11
N ASP A 538 -33.80 -12.57 -19.36
CA ASP A 538 -33.13 -11.48 -20.11
C ASP A 538 -33.22 -10.13 -19.40
N ASN A 539 -34.29 -9.89 -18.64
CA ASN A 539 -34.48 -8.67 -17.85
C ASN A 539 -33.54 -8.56 -16.64
N GLN A 540 -32.75 -9.59 -16.31
CA GLN A 540 -31.81 -9.64 -15.18
C GLN A 540 -32.45 -9.47 -13.80
N LEU A 541 -33.77 -9.64 -13.65
CA LEU A 541 -34.52 -9.43 -12.39
C LEU A 541 -35.27 -10.66 -11.90
N ARG A 542 -35.20 -11.76 -12.64
CA ARG A 542 -35.91 -13.00 -12.33
C ARG A 542 -35.08 -14.22 -12.69
N ALA A 543 -35.14 -15.25 -11.85
CA ALA A 543 -34.61 -16.57 -12.13
C ALA A 543 -35.61 -17.65 -11.71
N GLU A 544 -35.65 -18.75 -12.47
CA GLU A 544 -36.55 -19.87 -12.23
C GLU A 544 -35.76 -21.19 -12.14
N ALA A 545 -35.81 -21.84 -10.98
CA ALA A 545 -35.20 -23.13 -10.75
C ALA A 545 -36.23 -24.26 -10.95
N ILE A 546 -35.90 -25.21 -11.81
CA ILE A 546 -36.74 -26.37 -12.16
C ILE A 546 -36.02 -27.68 -11.83
N GLY A 547 -36.76 -28.80 -11.79
CA GLY A 547 -36.18 -30.13 -11.52
C GLY A 547 -35.85 -30.38 -10.05
N LEU A 548 -36.53 -29.69 -9.15
CA LEU A 548 -36.34 -29.79 -7.71
C LEU A 548 -37.02 -31.04 -7.16
N ALA A 549 -36.39 -31.67 -6.17
CA ALA A 549 -37.01 -32.78 -5.44
C ALA A 549 -38.16 -32.26 -4.55
N ASP A 550 -39.31 -32.92 -4.67
CA ASP A 550 -40.52 -32.55 -3.95
C ASP A 550 -40.38 -32.80 -2.43
N GLY A 551 -40.80 -31.82 -1.64
CA GLY A 551 -40.69 -31.82 -0.17
C GLY A 551 -39.30 -31.47 0.38
N GLN A 552 -38.31 -31.19 -0.47
CA GLN A 552 -36.96 -30.80 -0.05
C GLN A 552 -36.82 -29.27 0.05
N SER A 553 -36.07 -28.78 1.03
CA SER A 553 -35.72 -27.37 1.15
C SER A 553 -34.44 -27.02 0.38
N TYR A 554 -34.39 -25.81 -0.15
CA TYR A 554 -33.26 -25.28 -0.92
C TYR A 554 -32.87 -23.88 -0.43
N ASP A 555 -31.58 -23.57 -0.55
CA ASP A 555 -31.02 -22.24 -0.39
C ASP A 555 -30.80 -21.64 -1.77
N PHE A 556 -31.15 -20.37 -1.93
CA PHE A 556 -31.03 -19.64 -3.20
C PHE A 556 -30.22 -18.38 -2.99
N ARG A 557 -29.31 -18.09 -3.93
CA ARG A 557 -28.51 -16.87 -3.89
C ARG A 557 -28.38 -16.20 -5.25
N VAL A 558 -28.27 -14.88 -5.23
CA VAL A 558 -28.01 -14.06 -6.43
C VAL A 558 -27.02 -12.94 -6.11
N HIS A 559 -26.20 -12.57 -7.09
CA HIS A 559 -25.26 -11.45 -7.02
C HIS A 559 -25.19 -10.72 -8.37
N TRP A 560 -24.71 -9.47 -8.35
CA TRP A 560 -24.50 -8.66 -9.55
C TRP A 560 -23.08 -8.83 -10.09
N VAL A 561 -22.98 -8.94 -11.42
CA VAL A 561 -21.72 -9.09 -12.14
C VAL A 561 -21.67 -8.05 -13.26
N LYS A 562 -20.57 -7.31 -13.33
CA LYS A 562 -20.22 -6.47 -14.48
C LYS A 562 -19.26 -7.24 -15.38
N ALA A 563 -19.41 -7.10 -16.70
CA ALA A 563 -18.41 -7.61 -17.63
C ALA A 563 -17.03 -6.99 -17.32
N GLY A 564 -16.10 -7.80 -16.82
CA GLY A 564 -14.77 -7.34 -16.43
C GLY A 564 -14.69 -6.54 -15.13
N GLY A 565 -15.68 -6.63 -14.23
CA GLY A 565 -15.61 -6.03 -12.90
C GLY A 565 -15.66 -7.06 -11.76
N THR A 566 -15.35 -6.61 -10.54
CA THR A 566 -15.51 -7.42 -9.32
C THR A 566 -17.02 -7.63 -9.04
N PRO A 567 -17.48 -8.86 -8.77
CA PRO A 567 -18.88 -9.11 -8.46
C PRO A 567 -19.34 -8.46 -7.14
N SER A 568 -20.65 -8.28 -6.94
CA SER A 568 -21.22 -7.88 -5.65
C SER A 568 -21.11 -9.01 -4.62
N ASP A 569 -21.53 -8.76 -3.38
CA ASP A 569 -21.78 -9.85 -2.44
C ASP A 569 -23.07 -10.60 -2.80
N TRP A 570 -23.20 -11.82 -2.30
CA TRP A 570 -24.39 -12.65 -2.50
C TRP A 570 -25.54 -12.19 -1.60
N ALA A 571 -26.71 -11.98 -2.19
CA ALA A 571 -27.98 -11.99 -1.47
C ALA A 571 -28.46 -13.45 -1.40
N ILE A 572 -28.78 -13.95 -0.21
CA ILE A 572 -29.15 -15.36 0.04
C ILE A 572 -30.51 -15.41 0.74
N VAL A 573 -31.37 -16.34 0.32
CA VAL A 573 -32.58 -16.76 1.04
C VAL A 573 -32.46 -18.27 1.27
N GLU A 574 -32.57 -18.69 2.52
CA GLU A 574 -32.33 -20.06 2.96
C GLU A 574 -33.63 -20.80 3.28
N ASN A 575 -33.58 -22.13 3.28
CA ASN A 575 -34.63 -23.01 3.76
C ASN A 575 -35.98 -22.89 3.03
N ILE A 576 -35.96 -22.68 1.71
CA ILE A 576 -37.16 -22.52 0.88
C ILE A 576 -37.69 -23.91 0.49
N PRO A 577 -38.90 -24.32 0.92
CA PRO A 577 -39.43 -25.64 0.60
C PRO A 577 -39.91 -25.71 -0.85
N ALA A 578 -39.41 -26.69 -1.61
CA ALA A 578 -39.88 -27.01 -2.95
C ALA A 578 -41.06 -27.99 -2.84
N ILE A 579 -42.29 -27.51 -3.03
CA ILE A 579 -43.52 -28.32 -2.90
C ILE A 579 -44.24 -28.35 -4.26
N ALA A 580 -44.40 -29.55 -4.83
CA ALA A 580 -45.03 -29.72 -6.15
C ALA A 580 -46.55 -29.56 -6.10
N ASP A 581 -47.19 -30.04 -5.03
CA ASP A 581 -48.61 -29.87 -4.76
C ASP A 581 -48.82 -29.30 -3.33
N PRO A 582 -49.05 -27.99 -3.20
CA PRO A 582 -49.26 -27.34 -1.90
C PRO A 582 -50.68 -27.54 -1.37
N ASP A 583 -51.61 -27.98 -2.22
CA ASP A 583 -53.01 -28.19 -1.84
C ASP A 583 -53.09 -29.41 -0.93
N ARG A 584 -53.50 -29.21 0.33
CA ARG A 584 -53.71 -30.32 1.27
C ARG A 584 -54.90 -31.15 0.81
N SER A 585 -54.79 -32.47 0.94
CA SER A 585 -55.91 -33.37 0.69
C SER A 585 -57.05 -33.13 1.69
N ALA A 586 -58.28 -33.39 1.27
CA ALA A 586 -59.47 -33.33 2.09
C ALA A 586 -59.54 -34.54 3.03
N THR A 587 -60.32 -34.37 4.10
CA THR A 587 -60.56 -35.40 5.11
C THR A 587 -61.09 -36.70 4.46
N PRO A 588 -60.54 -37.88 4.81
CA PRO A 588 -61.09 -39.15 4.34
C PRO A 588 -62.56 -39.31 4.70
N LEU A 589 -63.32 -39.99 3.84
CA LEU A 589 -64.76 -40.20 4.00
C LEU A 589 -65.05 -41.63 4.47
N GLN A 590 -66.24 -41.85 5.04
CA GLN A 590 -66.76 -43.18 5.38
C GLN A 590 -65.83 -44.04 6.26
N LEU A 591 -65.13 -43.43 7.23
CA LEU A 591 -64.31 -44.17 8.19
C LEU A 591 -65.18 -45.15 9.01
N LYS A 592 -64.81 -46.42 9.00
CA LYS A 592 -65.44 -47.49 9.78
C LYS A 592 -64.38 -48.36 10.43
N ALA A 593 -64.72 -48.93 11.59
CA ALA A 593 -63.93 -49.96 12.24
C ALA A 593 -64.89 -51.09 12.65
N VAL A 594 -64.63 -52.29 12.15
CA VAL A 594 -65.50 -53.46 12.36
C VAL A 594 -64.68 -54.57 13.02
N LEU A 595 -65.16 -55.07 14.16
CA LEU A 595 -64.52 -56.15 14.90
C LEU A 595 -65.02 -57.51 14.40
N ALA A 596 -64.10 -58.41 14.07
CA ALA A 596 -64.37 -59.82 13.78
C ALA A 596 -63.36 -60.70 14.54
N GLY A 597 -63.82 -61.39 15.59
CA GLY A 597 -62.93 -62.13 16.49
C GLY A 597 -61.98 -61.19 17.23
N THR A 598 -60.67 -61.39 17.04
CA THR A 598 -59.61 -60.55 17.64
C THR A 598 -59.06 -59.47 16.70
N VAL A 599 -59.58 -59.37 15.47
CA VAL A 599 -59.08 -58.46 14.43
C VAL A 599 -60.11 -57.35 14.19
N VAL A 600 -59.64 -56.11 14.18
CA VAL A 600 -60.41 -54.94 13.78
C VAL A 600 -60.04 -54.58 12.35
N THR A 601 -60.99 -54.67 11.44
CA THR A 601 -60.82 -54.16 10.07
C THR A 601 -61.26 -52.70 10.04
N VAL A 602 -60.31 -51.81 9.78
CA VAL A 602 -60.56 -50.36 9.64
C VAL A 602 -60.59 -50.03 8.16
N SER A 603 -61.62 -49.33 7.71
CA SER A 603 -61.76 -48.92 6.32
C SER A 603 -62.12 -47.45 6.19
N ALA A 604 -61.61 -46.80 5.15
CA ALA A 604 -61.94 -45.43 4.81
C ALA A 604 -61.85 -45.23 3.30
N ARG A 605 -62.57 -44.22 2.80
CA ARG A 605 -62.57 -43.80 1.41
C ARG A 605 -61.72 -42.55 1.26
N ALA A 606 -60.81 -42.55 0.29
CA ALA A 606 -60.11 -41.34 -0.13
C ALA A 606 -61.12 -40.34 -0.72
N ALA A 607 -60.96 -39.05 -0.42
CA ALA A 607 -61.80 -38.02 -1.03
C ALA A 607 -61.61 -37.98 -2.57
N ASN A 608 -62.53 -37.35 -3.28
CA ASN A 608 -62.42 -37.17 -4.73
C ASN A 608 -61.51 -35.98 -5.08
N ASP A 609 -60.25 -36.06 -4.68
CA ASP A 609 -59.28 -34.98 -4.78
C ASP A 609 -57.84 -35.53 -4.99
N ASN A 610 -56.83 -34.77 -4.58
CA ASN A 610 -55.42 -35.14 -4.65
C ASN A 610 -54.95 -36.08 -3.51
N SER A 611 -55.85 -36.78 -2.82
CA SER A 611 -55.49 -37.82 -1.83
C SER A 611 -54.69 -38.95 -2.50
N ALA A 612 -53.41 -39.09 -2.15
CA ALA A 612 -52.52 -40.12 -2.68
C ALA A 612 -52.27 -41.26 -1.69
N TYR A 613 -52.36 -40.97 -0.39
CA TYR A 613 -52.20 -41.97 0.67
C TYR A 613 -53.27 -41.81 1.75
N LEU A 614 -53.68 -42.94 2.33
CA LEU A 614 -54.43 -42.99 3.59
C LEU A 614 -53.53 -43.58 4.68
N MET A 615 -53.64 -43.02 5.88
CA MET A 615 -52.94 -43.48 7.08
C MET A 615 -53.95 -43.70 8.20
N PHE A 616 -53.97 -44.90 8.76
CA PHE A 616 -54.81 -45.25 9.89
C PHE A 616 -54.02 -45.13 11.19
N LYS A 617 -54.61 -44.48 12.18
CA LYS A 617 -54.07 -44.38 13.53
C LYS A 617 -55.00 -45.02 14.55
N ARG A 618 -54.41 -45.61 15.59
CA ARG A 618 -55.11 -46.20 16.74
C ARG A 618 -54.73 -45.48 18.03
N GLY A 619 -55.71 -45.25 18.89
CA GLY A 619 -55.53 -44.78 20.26
C GLY A 619 -56.49 -45.46 21.22
N THR A 620 -56.23 -45.31 22.52
CA THR A 620 -57.14 -45.71 23.60
C THR A 620 -58.35 -44.76 23.69
N ALA A 621 -59.36 -45.13 24.47
CA ALA A 621 -60.60 -44.36 24.62
C ALA A 621 -60.41 -42.89 25.06
N THR A 622 -59.29 -42.54 25.69
CA THR A 622 -58.97 -41.19 26.20
C THR A 622 -57.99 -40.42 25.32
N GLN A 623 -57.36 -41.05 24.33
CA GLN A 623 -56.37 -40.41 23.47
C GLN A 623 -57.00 -39.60 22.33
N THR A 624 -56.32 -38.52 21.96
CA THR A 624 -56.65 -37.69 20.79
C THR A 624 -55.89 -38.18 19.55
N PHE A 625 -56.25 -37.66 18.37
CA PHE A 625 -55.54 -37.99 17.11
C PHE A 625 -54.02 -37.71 17.18
N ALA A 626 -53.60 -36.65 17.85
CA ALA A 626 -52.19 -36.31 18.01
C ALA A 626 -51.42 -37.35 18.84
N GLN A 627 -52.10 -38.03 19.77
CA GLN A 627 -51.53 -39.06 20.66
C GLN A 627 -51.69 -40.47 20.10
N ALA A 628 -52.48 -40.65 19.02
CA ALA A 628 -52.73 -41.93 18.40
C ALA A 628 -51.51 -42.42 17.60
N THR A 629 -51.23 -43.72 17.69
CA THR A 629 -50.13 -44.40 17.00
C THR A 629 -50.52 -44.74 15.57
N ASP A 630 -49.63 -44.47 14.61
CA ASP A 630 -49.78 -44.93 13.22
C ASP A 630 -49.60 -46.44 13.15
N ILE A 631 -50.59 -47.13 12.57
CA ILE A 631 -50.64 -48.59 12.49
C ILE A 631 -50.50 -49.10 11.06
N SER A 632 -50.74 -48.26 10.04
CA SER A 632 -50.75 -48.70 8.63
C SER A 632 -49.58 -48.17 7.81
N GLY A 633 -48.94 -47.08 8.25
CA GLY A 633 -48.07 -46.28 7.39
C GLY A 633 -48.85 -45.67 6.22
N ASN A 634 -48.13 -45.25 5.17
CA ASN A 634 -48.72 -44.63 3.97
C ASN A 634 -49.29 -45.69 3.02
N LEU A 635 -50.60 -45.94 3.06
CA LEU A 635 -51.26 -46.83 2.12
C LEU A 635 -51.64 -46.06 0.85
N ARG A 636 -51.10 -46.46 -0.31
CA ARG A 636 -51.36 -45.77 -1.58
C ARG A 636 -52.81 -45.96 -2.02
N VAL A 637 -53.46 -44.86 -2.41
CA VAL A 637 -54.84 -44.83 -2.88
C VAL A 637 -54.98 -43.94 -4.11
N THR A 638 -56.05 -44.14 -4.89
CA THR A 638 -56.53 -43.18 -5.88
C THR A 638 -57.80 -42.49 -5.39
N ALA A 639 -58.20 -41.39 -6.03
CA ALA A 639 -59.44 -40.68 -5.73
C ALA A 639 -60.64 -41.64 -5.66
N ASN A 640 -61.49 -41.46 -4.64
CA ASN A 640 -62.67 -42.31 -4.32
C ASN A 640 -62.39 -43.78 -3.97
N GLN A 641 -61.14 -44.24 -3.93
CA GLN A 641 -60.81 -45.61 -3.56
C GLN A 641 -61.09 -45.85 -2.07
N VAL A 642 -61.70 -47.00 -1.77
CA VAL A 642 -61.83 -47.51 -0.40
C VAL A 642 -60.68 -48.48 -0.16
N ILE A 643 -60.00 -48.33 0.97
CA ILE A 643 -58.98 -49.28 1.41
C ILE A 643 -59.31 -49.75 2.82
N GLU A 644 -58.94 -50.99 3.11
CA GLU A 644 -59.13 -51.62 4.40
C GLU A 644 -57.78 -52.04 4.98
N PHE A 645 -57.64 -51.94 6.30
CA PHE A 645 -56.47 -52.36 7.03
C PHE A 645 -56.90 -53.20 8.24
N ALA A 646 -56.30 -54.38 8.37
CA ALA A 646 -56.56 -55.28 9.47
C ALA A 646 -55.59 -55.00 10.62
N ASP A 647 -56.13 -54.67 11.79
CA ASP A 647 -55.39 -54.40 13.01
C ASP A 647 -55.70 -55.43 14.10
N THR A 648 -54.69 -55.80 14.90
CA THR A 648 -54.84 -56.75 16.02
C THR A 648 -54.39 -56.07 17.32
N PRO A 649 -55.24 -55.22 17.93
CA PRO A 649 -54.80 -54.31 18.99
C PRO A 649 -54.67 -54.95 20.38
N GLY A 650 -55.11 -56.20 20.55
CA GLY A 650 -55.23 -56.85 21.86
C GLY A 650 -56.47 -56.42 22.65
N VAL A 651 -56.71 -57.07 23.79
CA VAL A 651 -57.87 -56.82 24.66
C VAL A 651 -57.86 -55.37 25.16
N GLY A 652 -58.96 -54.65 24.97
CA GLY A 652 -59.08 -53.25 25.36
C GLY A 652 -60.10 -52.47 24.55
N THR A 653 -60.21 -51.17 24.85
CA THR A 653 -61.12 -50.24 24.16
C THR A 653 -60.33 -49.28 23.28
N TRP A 654 -60.54 -49.39 21.98
CA TRP A 654 -59.75 -48.70 20.96
C TRP A 654 -60.59 -47.73 20.12
N ARG A 655 -59.95 -46.66 19.65
CA ARG A 655 -60.48 -45.68 18.71
C ARG A 655 -59.57 -45.59 17.50
N TYR A 656 -60.17 -45.39 16.33
CA TYR A 656 -59.45 -45.29 15.08
C TYR A 656 -59.68 -43.93 14.43
N TRP A 657 -58.65 -43.45 13.76
CA TRP A 657 -58.68 -42.27 12.90
C TRP A 657 -58.08 -42.61 11.54
N CYS A 658 -58.45 -41.86 10.52
CA CYS A 658 -57.80 -41.92 9.23
C CYS A 658 -57.46 -40.50 8.77
N THR A 659 -56.25 -40.29 8.26
CA THR A 659 -55.87 -39.03 7.61
C THR A 659 -55.41 -39.32 6.18
N SER A 660 -55.64 -38.38 5.28
CA SER A 660 -55.12 -38.44 3.91
C SER A 660 -53.86 -37.60 3.79
N LYS A 661 -53.02 -37.98 2.83
CA LYS A 661 -51.78 -37.30 2.49
C LYS A 661 -51.72 -37.13 0.97
N ASN A 662 -51.38 -35.94 0.49
CA ASN A 662 -51.19 -35.68 -0.94
C ASN A 662 -49.85 -36.27 -1.44
N PRO A 663 -49.56 -36.26 -2.77
CA PRO A 663 -48.30 -36.76 -3.31
C PRO A 663 -47.05 -36.11 -2.71
N SER A 664 -47.11 -34.79 -2.42
CA SER A 664 -46.02 -33.99 -1.82
C SER A 664 -45.84 -34.19 -0.32
N GLY A 665 -46.68 -35.04 0.28
CA GLY A 665 -46.58 -35.43 1.65
C GLY A 665 -47.24 -34.50 2.69
N LEU A 666 -48.07 -33.56 2.26
CA LEU A 666 -48.87 -32.73 3.16
C LEU A 666 -50.11 -33.50 3.64
N LEU A 667 -50.31 -33.54 4.96
CA LEU A 667 -51.48 -34.14 5.60
C LEU A 667 -52.73 -33.25 5.46
N ALA A 668 -53.89 -33.88 5.40
CA ALA A 668 -55.18 -33.19 5.54
C ALA A 668 -55.25 -32.34 6.81
N ASN A 669 -55.92 -31.20 6.74
CA ASN A 669 -56.10 -30.30 7.88
C ASN A 669 -56.85 -30.96 9.04
N THR A 670 -57.76 -31.88 8.74
CA THR A 670 -58.50 -32.63 9.76
C THR A 670 -58.55 -34.12 9.39
N PRO A 671 -58.31 -35.02 10.36
CA PRO A 671 -58.50 -36.46 10.17
C PRO A 671 -59.98 -36.83 10.22
N ALA A 672 -60.33 -37.96 9.62
CA ALA A 672 -61.60 -38.64 9.83
C ALA A 672 -61.57 -39.36 11.18
N GLY A 673 -62.67 -39.30 11.92
CA GLY A 673 -62.83 -39.94 13.23
C GLY A 673 -62.77 -38.95 14.41
N PRO A 674 -62.74 -39.46 15.66
CA PRO A 674 -62.60 -40.88 16.01
C PRO A 674 -63.81 -41.72 15.60
N THR A 675 -63.58 -43.00 15.32
CA THR A 675 -64.67 -43.98 15.32
C THR A 675 -65.30 -44.11 16.70
N ALA A 676 -66.49 -44.71 16.77
CA ALA A 676 -67.00 -45.21 18.05
C ALA A 676 -65.99 -46.17 18.70
N ASN A 677 -66.05 -46.31 20.03
CA ASN A 677 -65.20 -47.22 20.79
C ASN A 677 -65.38 -48.66 20.31
N VAL A 678 -64.29 -49.30 19.89
CA VAL A 678 -64.25 -50.73 19.54
C VAL A 678 -63.69 -51.49 20.74
N VAL A 679 -64.51 -52.34 21.35
CA VAL A 679 -64.13 -53.13 22.53
C VAL A 679 -63.74 -54.54 22.06
N VAL A 680 -62.47 -54.88 22.21
CA VAL A 680 -61.95 -56.24 21.95
C VAL A 680 -61.87 -56.95 23.29
N THR A 681 -62.63 -58.03 23.44
CA THR A 681 -62.71 -58.84 24.68
C THR A 681 -61.90 -60.11 24.58
#